data_AF-A0A077EGK2-F1
#
_entry.id   AF-A0A077EGK2-F1
#
_cell.length_a   1.000
_cell.length_b   1.000
_cell.length_c   1.000
_cell.angle_alpha   90.00
_cell.angle_beta   90.00
_cell.angle_gamma   90.00
#
_symmetry.space_group_name_H-M   'P 1'
#
loop_
_entity.id
_entity.type
_entity.pdbx_description
1 polymer ?
#
loop_
_entity_poly.entity_id
_entity_poly.type
_entity_poly.pdbx_seq_one_letter_code
_entity_poly.pdbx_strand_id
1 'polypeptide(L)'
;MKHFLYIIFMLILSINVNAQETKSIYTCPMHEQVQKLKPGKCPICGMDLVKKNIKVKKLAKKETVKSTQPKIVNKEVPADHTEYDHSKMQGMPAKMDDMKKKVYTCPMHPEVVSDKPGNCPKCGMKLVLKETEMNHQVMDMASPEKKEIPVLPYKTITGGKVVKYDLFVKDTIVNYGGKPRRGIAVNGQIPMPTLTFTEGDTAEIVVHNLMDEETSLHWHGVMLPNKEDGVPWLTQKPIKPHSTYTYRFPIIQHGTHWYHSHSGLQEQIGMYGSFIMKKRMDDPTFRKGIDDLPAVPLVLSEWTNLNPNNVHRMLHNANDWFAIKKGTTQSYWEAIKEGHFKTKVTNEWKRMLAMDVSDVYYDKFLINGASEQQLSQFKAGDKVRLRISNGGASSYFWINYAGGKITVVANDGNDVEPVEVDRLIIGVSETYDIVVTIPEKNTSYELLVTPEDRTKSTSIYIGEGIRQTNLPLPKLKYFEGMKMMNDMMKMNGNMKDMGMNMTLQKMDMNTVMYPEITGSKEKGSKADQKMKMDENNMDHSEHDMGSSDIVTLNYDMLKSPYNTELPKDQSIKELTFTLTGNMNRYVWSMDNKVLSEVDKIHVKKGEILRITLINNSMMRHPMHLHGFDFRVLNSSGVQSPLKNVLDIMPMEKDIIEFAANTEGDWFFHCHILYHMMAGMNRVFAVGDYQNPELPNKEKAYKNLQKESNEIHVMAENDFASNGNDGQFMLQNTRWNLGTEWRLGYNNMHGYETETHLGRYIGKMQWLMPFIGFDWRYREFGSHEIEKNMFGQKNTKNKRATLSAGIVYTLPMLVDFQAEVFTDGIVRLQLRREDIPLTKRLRGAFSVNTDKEYMLGLKYIMTRNTAFSTHYDSDMGWGLGLTLSY
;
A
#
# COMPACT_ATOMS: atom_id res chain seq x y z
N MET A 1 -18.49 -43.88 6.45
CA MET A 1 -18.65 -42.44 6.79
C MET A 1 -18.66 -42.12 8.29
N LYS A 2 -19.63 -42.57 9.12
CA LYS A 2 -19.77 -42.11 10.53
C LYS A 2 -18.44 -42.02 11.35
N HIS A 3 -17.57 -43.02 11.30
CA HIS A 3 -16.29 -42.99 12.02
C HIS A 3 -15.28 -41.95 11.49
N PHE A 4 -15.34 -41.55 10.21
CA PHE A 4 -14.43 -40.56 9.64
C PHE A 4 -14.76 -39.15 10.15
N LEU A 5 -16.04 -38.77 10.20
CA LEU A 5 -16.46 -37.54 10.88
C LEU A 5 -16.14 -37.59 12.38
N TYR A 6 -16.30 -38.73 13.04
CA TYR A 6 -15.99 -38.87 14.47
C TYR A 6 -14.50 -38.68 14.78
N ILE A 7 -13.61 -39.15 13.89
CA ILE A 7 -12.16 -38.93 13.99
C ILE A 7 -11.82 -37.44 13.81
N ILE A 8 -12.40 -36.76 12.81
CA ILE A 8 -12.20 -35.32 12.60
C ILE A 8 -12.70 -34.51 13.80
N PHE A 9 -13.88 -34.85 14.35
CA PHE A 9 -14.45 -34.17 15.52
C PHE A 9 -13.60 -34.41 16.79
N MET A 10 -13.05 -35.61 16.97
CA MET A 10 -12.13 -35.91 18.07
C MET A 10 -10.77 -35.23 17.93
N LEU A 11 -10.23 -35.05 16.71
CA LEU A 11 -9.01 -34.26 16.52
C LEU A 11 -9.19 -32.80 16.94
N ILE A 12 -10.38 -32.23 16.73
CA ILE A 12 -10.69 -30.84 17.09
C ILE A 12 -10.83 -30.66 18.62
N LEU A 13 -11.33 -31.65 19.36
CA LEU A 13 -11.46 -31.58 20.82
C LEU A 13 -10.19 -31.99 21.60
N SER A 14 -9.18 -32.60 20.96
CA SER A 14 -8.04 -33.23 21.65
C SER A 14 -6.88 -32.30 22.01
N ILE A 15 -7.15 -31.03 22.36
CA ILE A 15 -6.14 -30.08 22.88
C ILE A 15 -6.35 -29.85 24.38
N ASN A 16 -5.98 -30.83 25.19
CA ASN A 16 -5.96 -30.70 26.65
C ASN A 16 -4.81 -29.79 27.11
N VAL A 17 -5.13 -28.60 27.61
CA VAL A 17 -4.15 -27.65 28.18
C VAL A 17 -3.66 -28.18 29.52
N ASN A 18 -2.49 -28.84 29.52
CA ASN A 18 -1.85 -29.33 30.74
C ASN A 18 -1.18 -28.18 31.51
N ALA A 19 -1.98 -27.48 32.32
CA ALA A 19 -1.56 -26.29 33.07
C ALA A 19 -0.55 -26.61 34.18
N GLN A 20 0.74 -26.46 33.88
CA GLN A 20 1.82 -26.52 34.86
C GLN A 20 1.94 -25.20 35.62
N GLU A 21 1.87 -25.22 36.96
CA GLU A 21 2.09 -24.03 37.79
C GLU A 21 3.52 -23.49 37.61
N THR A 22 3.66 -22.39 36.87
CA THR A 22 4.92 -21.64 36.72
C THR A 22 5.04 -20.56 37.77
N LYS A 23 6.14 -20.54 38.52
CA LYS A 23 6.43 -19.47 39.50
C LYS A 23 7.42 -18.47 38.90
N SER A 24 7.04 -17.20 38.86
CA SER A 24 7.91 -16.13 38.36
C SER A 24 8.93 -15.70 39.41
N ILE A 25 10.19 -15.56 38.99
CA ILE A 25 11.25 -14.84 39.70
C ILE A 25 11.77 -13.70 38.81
N TYR A 26 12.61 -12.83 39.35
CA TYR A 26 13.26 -11.73 38.63
C TYR A 26 14.77 -11.82 38.83
N THR A 27 15.54 -11.87 37.75
CA THR A 27 16.99 -12.18 37.74
C THR A 27 17.81 -11.14 37.01
N CYS A 28 19.05 -10.88 37.44
CA CYS A 28 19.94 -9.94 36.76
C CYS A 28 20.65 -10.63 35.57
N PRO A 29 20.60 -10.09 34.34
CA PRO A 29 21.30 -10.67 33.18
C PRO A 29 22.81 -10.86 33.37
N MET A 30 23.47 -9.94 34.10
CA MET A 30 24.91 -9.99 34.38
C MET A 30 25.29 -10.70 35.69
N HIS A 31 24.32 -11.11 36.51
CA HIS A 31 24.56 -11.63 37.87
C HIS A 31 23.48 -12.68 38.23
N GLU A 32 23.62 -13.90 37.71
CA GLU A 32 22.59 -14.95 37.83
C GLU A 32 22.26 -15.36 39.28
N GLN A 33 23.18 -15.12 40.23
CA GLN A 33 22.96 -15.32 41.66
C GLN A 33 21.97 -14.29 42.27
N VAL A 34 21.70 -13.17 41.59
CA VAL A 34 20.73 -12.16 42.04
C VAL A 34 19.33 -12.56 41.57
N GLN A 35 18.55 -13.17 42.47
CA GLN A 35 17.18 -13.60 42.21
C GLN A 35 16.21 -13.00 43.24
N LYS A 36 15.15 -12.32 42.79
CA LYS A 36 14.11 -11.71 43.65
C LYS A 36 12.71 -12.19 43.25
N LEU A 37 11.77 -12.17 44.19
CA LEU A 37 10.35 -12.54 43.96
C LEU A 37 9.47 -11.38 43.46
N LYS A 38 10.05 -10.18 43.29
CA LYS A 38 9.37 -8.96 42.83
C LYS A 38 10.30 -8.18 41.87
N PRO A 39 9.76 -7.33 40.98
CA PRO A 39 10.56 -6.44 40.13
C PRO A 39 11.46 -5.51 40.96
N GLY A 40 12.47 -4.94 40.31
CA GLY A 40 13.33 -3.89 40.86
C GLY A 40 14.75 -3.96 40.29
N LYS A 41 15.62 -3.08 40.80
CA LYS A 41 17.02 -2.98 40.39
C LYS A 41 17.90 -4.08 41.03
N CYS A 42 18.95 -4.47 40.32
CA CYS A 42 20.03 -5.33 40.80
C CYS A 42 20.92 -4.55 41.79
N PRO A 43 21.17 -5.07 43.01
CA PRO A 43 21.95 -4.35 44.03
C PRO A 43 23.46 -4.32 43.74
N ILE A 44 23.96 -5.07 42.74
CA ILE A 44 25.38 -5.12 42.38
C ILE A 44 25.72 -4.14 41.25
N CYS A 45 24.86 -4.04 40.22
CA CYS A 45 25.14 -3.29 38.99
C CYS A 45 24.04 -2.31 38.56
N GLY A 46 23.01 -2.07 39.37
CA GLY A 46 21.98 -1.06 39.10
C GLY A 46 21.03 -1.32 37.92
N MET A 47 21.22 -2.39 37.13
CA MET A 47 20.31 -2.75 36.03
C MET A 47 19.02 -3.42 36.54
N ASP A 48 17.93 -3.34 35.78
CA ASP A 48 16.64 -3.92 36.15
C ASP A 48 16.63 -5.46 36.06
N LEU A 49 15.90 -6.09 36.97
CA LEU A 49 15.81 -7.54 37.06
C LEU A 49 14.72 -8.08 36.12
N VAL A 50 15.12 -8.96 35.20
CA VAL A 50 14.28 -9.53 34.14
C VAL A 50 13.46 -10.71 34.66
N LYS A 51 12.18 -10.79 34.30
CA LYS A 51 11.25 -11.82 34.77
C LYS A 51 11.51 -13.18 34.13
N LYS A 52 11.86 -14.20 34.92
CA LYS A 52 12.14 -15.58 34.50
C LYS A 52 11.12 -16.53 35.16
N ASN A 53 10.42 -17.35 34.38
CA ASN A 53 9.41 -18.29 34.88
C ASN A 53 10.01 -19.68 35.09
N ILE A 54 9.89 -20.24 36.29
CA ILE A 54 10.42 -21.58 36.62
C ILE A 54 9.28 -22.57 36.81
N LYS A 55 9.43 -23.77 36.23
CA LYS A 55 8.53 -24.92 36.41
C LYS A 55 8.92 -25.70 37.66
N VAL A 56 7.99 -25.88 38.60
CA VAL A 56 8.26 -26.60 39.86
C VAL A 56 7.93 -28.09 39.70
N LYS A 57 8.90 -28.99 39.87
CA LYS A 57 8.63 -30.43 40.03
C LYS A 57 8.10 -30.71 41.43
N LYS A 58 6.97 -31.42 41.52
CA LYS A 58 6.33 -31.81 42.78
C LYS A 58 7.02 -33.07 43.34
N LEU A 59 7.82 -32.91 44.40
CA LEU A 59 8.44 -34.02 45.13
C LEU A 59 7.57 -34.46 46.32
N ALA A 60 7.74 -35.71 46.76
CA ALA A 60 6.92 -36.34 47.78
C ALA A 60 7.26 -35.89 49.21
N LYS A 61 6.29 -36.05 50.13
CA LYS A 61 6.44 -35.72 51.56
C LYS A 61 7.50 -36.59 52.25
N LYS A 62 8.25 -36.00 53.19
CA LYS A 62 8.47 -36.61 54.51
C LYS A 62 8.68 -35.55 55.61
N GLU A 63 8.08 -35.87 56.77
CA GLU A 63 8.32 -35.48 58.18
C GLU A 63 8.90 -34.11 58.62
N THR A 64 8.45 -33.71 59.81
CA THR A 64 8.71 -32.45 60.54
C THR A 64 9.86 -32.53 61.55
N VAL A 65 10.58 -31.42 61.79
CA VAL A 65 11.12 -30.99 63.11
C VAL A 65 11.08 -29.43 63.19
N LYS A 66 11.14 -28.86 64.40
CA LYS A 66 11.03 -27.41 64.73
C LYS A 66 12.39 -26.70 64.93
N SER A 67 12.34 -25.36 65.01
CA SER A 67 13.27 -24.45 65.75
C SER A 67 14.73 -24.33 65.23
N THR A 68 15.52 -23.27 65.49
CA THR A 68 15.38 -22.06 66.35
C THR A 68 16.21 -20.87 65.79
N GLN A 69 15.94 -19.62 66.23
CA GLN A 69 16.94 -18.52 66.27
C GLN A 69 17.76 -18.63 67.58
N PRO A 70 19.05 -18.24 67.67
CA PRO A 70 19.57 -16.84 67.68
C PRO A 70 20.96 -16.68 66.96
N LYS A 71 21.80 -15.64 67.10
CA LYS A 71 21.71 -14.14 67.11
C LYS A 71 23.10 -13.56 67.55
N ILE A 72 23.59 -12.44 66.96
CA ILE A 72 24.90 -11.73 67.24
C ILE A 72 26.17 -12.64 67.06
N VAL A 73 27.48 -12.29 67.17
CA VAL A 73 28.31 -11.11 67.61
C VAL A 73 29.49 -10.87 66.61
N ASN A 74 30.22 -9.74 66.71
CA ASN A 74 31.41 -9.34 65.92
C ASN A 74 32.77 -9.94 66.38
N LYS A 75 33.83 -9.85 65.56
CA LYS A 75 35.22 -9.48 65.98
C LYS A 75 36.14 -9.01 64.81
N GLU A 76 37.37 -8.58 65.12
CA GLU A 76 38.18 -7.62 64.31
C GLU A 76 39.41 -8.16 63.50
N VAL A 77 39.83 -7.39 62.47
CA VAL A 77 41.19 -6.87 62.07
C VAL A 77 42.43 -7.47 62.81
N PRO A 78 43.61 -7.81 62.18
CA PRO A 78 44.44 -7.08 61.15
C PRO A 78 44.88 -7.95 59.93
N ALA A 79 45.66 -7.56 58.88
CA ALA A 79 46.52 -6.42 58.46
C ALA A 79 48.07 -6.63 58.46
N ASP A 80 48.69 -6.59 57.26
CA ASP A 80 50.11 -6.26 56.87
C ASP A 80 50.15 -6.22 55.31
N HIS A 81 50.95 -5.45 54.53
CA HIS A 81 52.40 -5.11 54.50
C HIS A 81 53.30 -6.27 53.98
N THR A 82 54.44 -6.07 53.29
CA THR A 82 55.40 -4.93 53.28
C THR A 82 55.66 -4.25 51.91
N GLU A 83 56.91 -4.21 51.39
CA GLU A 83 57.57 -2.97 50.88
C GLU A 83 58.71 -3.19 49.82
N TYR A 84 59.44 -2.10 49.48
CA TYR A 84 60.74 -1.94 48.74
C TYR A 84 60.77 -1.84 47.19
N ASP A 85 61.72 -1.15 46.50
CA ASP A 85 62.52 0.08 46.79
C ASP A 85 63.41 0.51 45.57
N HIS A 86 64.03 1.72 45.58
CA HIS A 86 65.39 1.95 45.03
C HIS A 86 65.57 2.83 43.76
N SER A 87 66.40 3.89 43.85
CA SER A 87 66.85 4.86 42.82
C SER A 87 67.78 4.25 41.73
N LYS A 88 68.11 4.88 40.57
CA LYS A 88 68.73 6.23 40.39
C LYS A 88 68.84 6.65 38.89
N MET A 89 69.17 7.94 38.68
CA MET A 89 69.77 8.67 37.51
C MET A 89 70.37 7.88 36.30
N GLN A 90 70.51 8.40 35.06
CA GLN A 90 70.57 9.79 34.54
C GLN A 90 70.33 9.84 32.99
N GLY A 91 69.90 10.96 32.39
CA GLY A 91 69.90 11.17 30.92
C GLY A 91 68.86 12.20 30.40
N MET A 92 69.27 13.11 29.50
CA MET A 92 68.48 14.22 28.90
C MET A 92 68.93 14.43 27.42
N PRO A 93 68.29 15.28 26.56
CA PRO A 93 67.26 16.30 26.83
C PRO A 93 66.06 16.40 25.85
N ALA A 94 65.00 17.11 26.26
CA ALA A 94 64.34 18.25 25.56
C ALA A 94 62.93 18.53 26.13
N LYS A 95 62.45 19.77 26.08
CA LYS A 95 61.11 20.21 26.52
C LYS A 95 60.60 21.35 25.63
N MET A 96 59.28 21.41 25.38
CA MET A 96 58.35 22.37 26.03
C MET A 96 56.97 22.28 25.38
N ASP A 97 55.92 22.13 26.19
CA ASP A 97 54.51 22.27 25.82
C ASP A 97 53.72 22.75 27.05
N ASP A 98 52.68 23.56 26.85
CA ASP A 98 52.14 24.44 27.89
C ASP A 98 50.88 23.92 28.63
N MET A 99 50.66 24.39 29.86
CA MET A 99 49.73 23.77 30.82
C MET A 99 48.32 24.39 30.86
N LYS A 100 47.29 23.59 30.54
CA LYS A 100 45.89 23.91 30.92
C LYS A 100 45.68 23.72 32.42
N LYS A 101 45.32 24.80 33.16
CA LYS A 101 44.87 24.70 34.56
C LYS A 101 43.54 23.94 34.65
N LYS A 102 43.43 23.05 35.64
CA LYS A 102 42.23 22.25 35.92
C LYS A 102 41.58 22.72 37.22
N VAL A 103 40.25 22.69 37.30
CA VAL A 103 39.47 23.20 38.43
C VAL A 103 38.52 22.12 38.93
N TYR A 104 38.41 21.99 40.25
CA TYR A 104 37.65 20.95 40.95
C TYR A 104 36.58 21.56 41.84
N THR A 105 35.41 20.92 41.97
CA THR A 105 34.29 21.39 42.80
C THR A 105 33.60 20.24 43.55
N CYS A 106 32.82 20.53 44.59
CA CYS A 106 32.07 19.50 45.32
C CYS A 106 30.67 19.30 44.71
N PRO A 107 30.27 18.04 44.37
CA PRO A 107 28.91 17.78 43.87
C PRO A 107 27.78 18.21 44.81
N MET A 108 28.03 18.22 46.12
CA MET A 108 27.06 18.60 47.15
C MET A 108 27.17 20.08 47.59
N HIS A 109 28.26 20.76 47.23
CA HIS A 109 28.56 22.13 47.62
C HIS A 109 29.24 22.85 46.43
N PRO A 110 28.50 23.26 45.39
CA PRO A 110 29.07 23.79 44.15
C PRO A 110 29.87 25.09 44.32
N GLU A 111 29.67 25.80 45.44
CA GLU A 111 30.45 26.98 45.84
C GLU A 111 31.84 26.64 46.37
N VAL A 112 32.09 25.38 46.76
CA VAL A 112 33.43 24.89 47.12
C VAL A 112 34.17 24.54 45.84
N VAL A 113 35.18 25.35 45.51
CA VAL A 113 36.00 25.24 44.29
C VAL A 113 37.50 25.25 44.66
N SER A 114 38.32 24.48 43.95
CA SER A 114 39.75 24.28 44.20
C SER A 114 40.54 24.16 42.89
N ASP A 115 41.79 24.64 42.88
CA ASP A 115 42.76 24.45 41.78
C ASP A 115 43.41 23.06 41.80
N LYS A 116 43.17 22.28 42.86
CA LYS A 116 43.79 20.97 43.12
C LYS A 116 42.75 19.91 43.53
N PRO A 117 42.97 18.63 43.19
CA PRO A 117 42.13 17.54 43.68
C PRO A 117 42.28 17.39 45.20
N GLY A 118 41.17 17.17 45.89
CA GLY A 118 41.11 17.02 47.35
C GLY A 118 39.72 16.62 47.81
N ASN A 119 39.45 16.72 49.11
CA ASN A 119 38.12 16.47 49.69
C ASN A 119 37.47 17.79 50.13
N CYS A 120 36.15 17.88 50.00
CA CYS A 120 35.38 19.05 50.41
C CYS A 120 35.44 19.23 51.95
N PRO A 121 35.91 20.38 52.47
CA PRO A 121 36.01 20.60 53.91
C PRO A 121 34.64 20.68 54.62
N LYS A 122 33.53 20.83 53.88
CA LYS A 122 32.16 20.84 54.45
C LYS A 122 31.55 19.45 54.63
N CYS A 123 31.90 18.46 53.80
CA CYS A 123 31.21 17.16 53.77
C CYS A 123 32.10 15.95 53.47
N GLY A 124 33.43 16.09 53.44
CA GLY A 124 34.40 15.00 53.26
C GLY A 124 34.45 14.37 51.86
N MET A 125 33.43 14.57 51.01
CA MET A 125 33.39 14.01 49.66
C MET A 125 34.46 14.59 48.74
N LYS A 126 35.05 13.74 47.89
CA LYS A 126 36.10 14.12 46.94
C LYS A 126 35.61 15.13 45.91
N LEU A 127 36.40 16.17 45.67
CA LEU A 127 36.12 17.20 44.66
C LEU A 127 36.30 16.60 43.26
N VAL A 128 35.32 16.83 42.39
CA VAL A 128 35.30 16.35 40.99
C VAL A 128 35.71 17.45 40.04
N LEU A 129 36.29 17.08 38.90
CA LEU A 129 36.80 18.04 37.91
C LEU A 129 35.62 18.67 37.16
N LYS A 130 35.56 20.00 37.10
CA LYS A 130 34.52 20.73 36.37
C LYS A 130 35.02 21.04 34.96
N GLU A 131 34.57 20.25 33.99
CA GLU A 131 34.79 20.57 32.58
C GLU A 131 33.91 21.75 32.18
N THR A 132 34.47 22.68 31.42
CA THR A 132 33.81 23.93 31.01
C THR A 132 33.45 23.89 29.54
N GLU A 133 32.16 24.05 29.24
CA GLU A 133 31.67 24.28 27.87
C GLU A 133 32.34 25.54 27.30
N MET A 134 33.02 25.41 26.16
CA MET A 134 33.73 26.53 25.53
C MET A 134 32.82 27.25 24.53
N ASN A 135 32.17 28.31 25.01
CA ASN A 135 31.57 29.34 24.17
C ASN A 135 32.67 30.00 23.31
N HIS A 136 32.72 29.70 22.02
CA HIS A 136 33.79 30.18 21.14
C HIS A 136 33.50 31.62 20.66
N GLN A 137 34.24 32.58 21.21
CA GLN A 137 34.48 33.84 20.52
C GLN A 137 35.51 33.66 19.40
N VAL A 138 35.35 34.47 18.36
CA VAL A 138 36.06 34.42 17.08
C VAL A 138 37.59 34.39 17.24
N MET A 139 38.22 33.35 16.66
CA MET A 139 39.52 33.49 16.01
C MET A 139 39.44 32.84 14.62
N ASP A 140 40.14 33.45 13.67
CA ASP A 140 39.85 33.29 12.26
C ASP A 140 40.51 32.04 11.66
N MET A 141 39.73 30.96 11.60
CA MET A 141 39.96 29.87 10.65
C MET A 141 38.71 29.73 9.80
N ALA A 142 38.89 29.69 8.48
CA ALA A 142 37.82 29.67 7.51
C ALA A 142 36.80 28.56 7.83
N SER A 143 35.63 28.96 8.32
CA SER A 143 34.53 28.02 8.54
C SER A 143 34.11 27.40 7.21
N PRO A 144 33.69 26.12 7.18
CA PRO A 144 32.86 25.66 6.08
C PRO A 144 31.63 26.57 6.05
N GLU A 145 31.41 27.25 4.93
CA GLU A 145 30.33 28.22 4.80
C GLU A 145 29.00 27.56 5.21
N LYS A 146 28.33 28.14 6.22
CA LYS A 146 26.91 27.87 6.41
C LYS A 146 26.18 28.48 5.21
N LYS A 147 26.07 27.71 4.13
CA LYS A 147 25.22 28.06 2.99
C LYS A 147 23.83 28.35 3.53
N GLU A 148 23.44 29.62 3.47
CA GLU A 148 22.08 30.02 3.77
C GLU A 148 21.16 29.34 2.74
N ILE A 149 20.24 28.53 3.24
CA ILE A 149 19.31 27.79 2.38
C ILE A 149 18.36 28.83 1.77
N PRO A 150 18.36 29.02 0.44
CA PRO A 150 17.62 30.11 -0.16
C PRO A 150 16.12 29.90 0.04
N VAL A 151 15.40 30.94 0.48
CA VAL A 151 13.93 30.92 0.43
C VAL A 151 13.50 30.97 -1.04
N LEU A 152 12.47 30.22 -1.41
CA LEU A 152 11.95 30.24 -2.78
C LEU A 152 11.51 31.69 -3.12
N PRO A 153 12.09 32.33 -4.15
CA PRO A 153 11.93 33.77 -4.37
C PRO A 153 10.49 34.11 -4.78
N TYR A 154 9.93 35.18 -4.20
CA TYR A 154 8.60 35.66 -4.56
C TYR A 154 8.56 36.12 -6.02
N LYS A 155 7.83 35.38 -6.88
CA LYS A 155 7.72 35.66 -8.31
C LYS A 155 6.52 36.57 -8.61
N THR A 156 6.77 37.83 -8.97
CA THR A 156 5.75 38.72 -9.55
C THR A 156 5.57 38.41 -11.04
N ILE A 157 4.89 37.31 -11.34
CA ILE A 157 4.71 36.82 -12.72
C ILE A 157 3.89 37.83 -13.54
N THR A 158 4.53 38.44 -14.54
CA THR A 158 3.93 39.45 -15.44
C THR A 158 4.44 39.29 -16.88
N GLY A 159 3.63 39.73 -17.83
CA GLY A 159 3.81 39.42 -19.26
C GLY A 159 3.14 38.09 -19.64
N GLY A 160 3.78 37.34 -20.56
CA GLY A 160 3.20 36.14 -21.16
C GLY A 160 2.16 36.44 -22.24
N LYS A 161 1.67 35.39 -22.90
CA LYS A 161 0.66 35.45 -23.97
C LYS A 161 -0.52 34.53 -23.67
N VAL A 162 -1.66 34.76 -24.32
CA VAL A 162 -2.72 33.72 -24.37
C VAL A 162 -2.23 32.61 -25.29
N VAL A 163 -2.14 31.39 -24.77
CA VAL A 163 -1.81 30.18 -25.52
C VAL A 163 -3.08 29.35 -25.63
N LYS A 164 -3.64 29.33 -26.85
CA LYS A 164 -4.88 28.63 -27.15
C LYS A 164 -4.60 27.20 -27.63
N TYR A 165 -5.37 26.25 -27.13
CA TYR A 165 -5.46 24.89 -27.67
C TYR A 165 -6.93 24.50 -27.86
N ASP A 166 -7.25 23.93 -29.02
CA ASP A 166 -8.56 23.33 -29.29
C ASP A 166 -8.40 21.79 -29.28
N LEU A 167 -9.18 21.13 -28.43
CA LEU A 167 -9.12 19.70 -28.12
C LEU A 167 -10.42 19.03 -28.54
N PHE A 168 -10.39 18.38 -29.71
CA PHE A 168 -11.51 17.62 -30.27
C PHE A 168 -11.48 16.19 -29.73
N VAL A 169 -12.33 15.92 -28.73
CA VAL A 169 -12.48 14.62 -28.08
C VAL A 169 -13.41 13.74 -28.90
N LYS A 170 -12.94 12.56 -29.33
CA LYS A 170 -13.70 11.62 -30.18
C LYS A 170 -13.43 10.17 -29.82
N ASP A 171 -14.44 9.35 -30.04
CA ASP A 171 -14.29 7.90 -30.15
C ASP A 171 -13.36 7.50 -31.30
N THR A 172 -12.56 6.47 -31.06
CA THR A 172 -11.67 5.85 -32.04
C THR A 172 -11.60 4.33 -31.86
N ILE A 173 -11.01 3.63 -32.82
CA ILE A 173 -10.70 2.20 -32.74
C ILE A 173 -9.18 2.02 -32.75
N VAL A 174 -8.64 1.51 -31.65
CA VAL A 174 -7.21 1.17 -31.50
C VAL A 174 -6.97 -0.33 -31.48
N ASN A 175 -5.71 -0.74 -31.62
CA ASN A 175 -5.30 -2.14 -31.76
C ASN A 175 -4.07 -2.51 -30.90
N TYR A 176 -3.73 -1.75 -29.86
CA TYR A 176 -2.52 -1.94 -29.04
C TYR A 176 -2.39 -3.36 -28.45
N GLY A 177 -3.52 -3.95 -28.04
CA GLY A 177 -3.61 -5.32 -27.55
C GLY A 177 -3.82 -6.39 -28.63
N GLY A 178 -3.59 -6.09 -29.91
CA GLY A 178 -3.79 -7.01 -31.04
C GLY A 178 -5.26 -7.35 -31.34
N LYS A 179 -6.22 -6.58 -30.81
CA LYS A 179 -7.65 -6.68 -31.13
C LYS A 179 -8.23 -5.26 -31.28
N PRO A 180 -9.04 -4.99 -32.32
CA PRO A 180 -9.77 -3.73 -32.45
C PRO A 180 -10.65 -3.45 -31.23
N ARG A 181 -10.48 -2.27 -30.61
CA ARG A 181 -11.18 -1.84 -29.40
C ARG A 181 -11.46 -0.35 -29.40
N ARG A 182 -12.58 0.05 -28.76
CA ARG A 182 -12.91 1.44 -28.45
C ARG A 182 -11.76 2.05 -27.64
N GLY A 183 -11.24 3.18 -28.10
CA GLY A 183 -10.47 4.14 -27.32
C GLY A 183 -11.08 5.53 -27.49
N ILE A 184 -10.65 6.48 -26.68
CA ILE A 184 -11.01 7.90 -26.84
C ILE A 184 -9.73 8.66 -27.19
N ALA A 185 -9.75 9.34 -28.33
CA ALA A 185 -8.62 10.11 -28.84
C ALA A 185 -8.92 11.60 -28.82
N VAL A 186 -7.88 12.42 -28.58
CA VAL A 186 -7.96 13.88 -28.69
C VAL A 186 -7.10 14.31 -29.87
N ASN A 187 -7.70 15.10 -30.76
CA ASN A 187 -7.09 15.53 -32.03
C ASN A 187 -6.55 14.36 -32.89
N GLY A 188 -7.16 13.18 -32.75
CA GLY A 188 -6.84 11.97 -33.53
C GLY A 188 -5.75 11.06 -32.96
N GLN A 189 -5.23 11.33 -31.76
CA GLN A 189 -4.16 10.54 -31.14
C GLN A 189 -4.42 10.16 -29.67
N ILE A 190 -3.71 9.13 -29.22
CA ILE A 190 -3.58 8.65 -27.84
C ILE A 190 -2.08 8.37 -27.62
N PRO A 191 -1.40 8.97 -26.62
CA PRO A 191 -1.90 9.95 -25.65
C PRO A 191 -2.47 11.22 -26.29
N MET A 192 -3.23 11.99 -25.50
CA MET A 192 -3.69 13.33 -25.86
C MET A 192 -2.48 14.26 -26.15
N PRO A 193 -2.64 15.30 -27.00
CA PRO A 193 -1.54 16.20 -27.37
C PRO A 193 -0.78 16.79 -26.18
N THR A 194 0.55 16.83 -26.26
CA THR A 194 1.37 17.53 -25.27
C THR A 194 1.06 19.03 -25.32
N LEU A 195 0.47 19.55 -24.25
CA LEU A 195 0.24 20.99 -24.10
C LEU A 195 1.52 21.62 -23.54
N THR A 196 1.92 22.78 -24.07
CA THR A 196 3.16 23.44 -23.66
C THR A 196 2.94 24.93 -23.45
N PHE A 197 3.27 25.39 -22.24
CA PHE A 197 3.14 26.78 -21.81
C PHE A 197 4.48 27.28 -21.22
N THR A 198 4.55 28.58 -20.94
CA THR A 198 5.64 29.23 -20.21
C THR A 198 5.08 29.90 -18.96
N GLU A 199 5.86 30.02 -17.88
CA GLU A 199 5.48 30.81 -16.70
C GLU A 199 5.02 32.23 -17.12
N GLY A 200 3.78 32.59 -16.77
CA GLY A 200 3.11 33.83 -17.13
C GLY A 200 2.19 33.76 -18.35
N ASP A 201 2.23 32.70 -19.16
CA ASP A 201 1.22 32.51 -20.21
C ASP A 201 -0.18 32.34 -19.58
N THR A 202 -1.23 32.69 -20.32
CA THR A 202 -2.62 32.33 -19.97
C THR A 202 -3.03 31.14 -20.83
N ALA A 203 -3.39 30.03 -20.19
CA ALA A 203 -3.98 28.91 -20.90
C ALA A 203 -5.41 29.24 -21.32
N GLU A 204 -5.77 28.93 -22.56
CA GLU A 204 -7.16 28.92 -23.04
C GLU A 204 -7.40 27.62 -23.79
N ILE A 205 -8.01 26.64 -23.12
CA ILE A 205 -8.11 25.27 -23.62
C ILE A 205 -9.58 24.97 -23.89
N VAL A 206 -9.93 24.88 -25.18
CA VAL A 206 -11.29 24.66 -25.67
C VAL A 206 -11.48 23.17 -25.90
N VAL A 207 -12.27 22.53 -25.05
CA VAL A 207 -12.62 21.11 -25.15
C VAL A 207 -13.93 20.98 -25.92
N HIS A 208 -13.84 20.43 -27.13
CA HIS A 208 -15.00 20.05 -27.94
C HIS A 208 -15.29 18.56 -27.70
N ASN A 209 -16.27 18.26 -26.86
CA ASN A 209 -16.76 16.89 -26.70
C ASN A 209 -17.65 16.54 -27.91
N LEU A 210 -17.16 15.62 -28.76
CA LEU A 210 -17.85 15.12 -29.95
C LEU A 210 -18.20 13.62 -29.82
N MET A 211 -18.21 13.12 -28.59
CA MET A 211 -18.69 11.77 -28.22
C MET A 211 -20.17 11.81 -27.83
N ASP A 212 -20.79 10.63 -27.74
CA ASP A 212 -22.16 10.44 -27.22
C ASP A 212 -22.23 10.33 -25.68
N GLU A 213 -21.10 10.39 -24.97
CA GLU A 213 -21.00 10.37 -23.51
C GLU A 213 -20.38 11.67 -22.94
N GLU A 214 -20.63 11.97 -21.66
CA GLU A 214 -20.06 13.16 -21.01
C GLU A 214 -18.58 13.00 -20.67
N THR A 215 -17.86 14.11 -20.49
CA THR A 215 -16.43 14.12 -20.15
C THR A 215 -16.04 15.35 -19.33
N SER A 216 -14.81 15.40 -18.83
CA SER A 216 -14.17 16.54 -18.21
C SER A 216 -12.66 16.34 -18.27
N LEU A 217 -11.85 17.39 -18.10
CA LEU A 217 -10.39 17.30 -18.01
C LEU A 217 -9.89 17.92 -16.71
N HIS A 218 -9.08 17.16 -15.96
CA HIS A 218 -8.32 17.64 -14.81
C HIS A 218 -6.87 17.94 -15.22
N TRP A 219 -6.28 18.97 -14.61
CA TRP A 219 -4.94 19.49 -14.88
C TRP A 219 -4.02 19.13 -13.71
N HIS A 220 -3.39 17.97 -13.79
CA HIS A 220 -2.82 17.27 -12.64
C HIS A 220 -1.65 18.02 -11.97
N GLY A 221 -1.82 18.36 -10.69
CA GLY A 221 -0.84 19.14 -9.92
C GLY A 221 -0.72 20.61 -10.35
N VAL A 222 -1.65 21.13 -11.16
CA VAL A 222 -1.67 22.55 -11.56
C VAL A 222 -2.44 23.38 -10.53
N MET A 223 -1.86 24.49 -10.08
CA MET A 223 -2.51 25.47 -9.21
C MET A 223 -3.35 26.43 -10.07
N LEU A 224 -4.67 26.32 -9.95
CA LEU A 224 -5.64 27.04 -10.77
C LEU A 224 -6.86 27.51 -9.94
N PRO A 225 -7.73 28.39 -10.47
CA PRO A 225 -8.99 28.73 -9.80
C PRO A 225 -9.90 27.49 -9.73
N ASN A 226 -10.45 27.18 -8.55
CA ASN A 226 -11.14 25.91 -8.27
C ASN A 226 -12.18 25.49 -9.34
N LYS A 227 -12.93 26.42 -9.95
CA LYS A 227 -13.90 26.11 -11.03
C LYS A 227 -13.30 25.57 -12.34
N GLU A 228 -11.98 25.66 -12.52
CA GLU A 228 -11.24 25.17 -13.70
C GLU A 228 -10.66 23.76 -13.50
N ASP A 229 -10.84 23.17 -12.31
CA ASP A 229 -10.11 21.99 -11.84
C ASP A 229 -10.51 20.66 -12.50
N GLY A 230 -11.69 20.54 -13.10
CA GLY A 230 -12.03 19.36 -13.92
C GLY A 230 -12.90 18.27 -13.27
N VAL A 231 -13.06 18.26 -11.95
CA VAL A 231 -13.83 17.21 -11.24
C VAL A 231 -15.34 17.41 -11.43
N PRO A 232 -16.06 16.47 -12.06
CA PRO A 232 -17.51 16.53 -12.22
C PRO A 232 -18.22 16.58 -10.87
N TRP A 233 -19.26 17.42 -10.77
CA TRP A 233 -20.11 17.56 -9.58
C TRP A 233 -19.39 18.02 -8.29
N LEU A 234 -18.10 18.36 -8.36
CA LEU A 234 -17.33 18.97 -7.27
C LEU A 234 -16.87 20.39 -7.64
N THR A 235 -16.15 20.51 -8.76
CA THR A 235 -15.56 21.78 -9.21
C THR A 235 -16.22 22.31 -10.49
N GLN A 236 -16.77 21.44 -11.33
CA GLN A 236 -17.58 21.85 -12.49
C GLN A 236 -18.76 20.91 -12.76
N LYS A 237 -19.57 21.24 -13.78
CA LYS A 237 -20.50 20.28 -14.40
C LYS A 237 -19.75 19.40 -15.42
N PRO A 238 -20.20 18.17 -15.72
CA PRO A 238 -19.71 17.43 -16.87
C PRO A 238 -19.87 18.21 -18.18
N ILE A 239 -18.90 18.10 -19.09
CA ILE A 239 -18.96 18.57 -20.47
C ILE A 239 -19.83 17.57 -21.24
N LYS A 240 -21.04 18.01 -21.60
CA LYS A 240 -22.06 17.15 -22.24
C LYS A 240 -21.61 16.61 -23.60
N PRO A 241 -22.20 15.50 -24.06
CA PRO A 241 -22.14 15.07 -25.46
C PRO A 241 -22.40 16.23 -26.42
N HIS A 242 -21.68 16.24 -27.54
CA HIS A 242 -21.82 17.23 -28.64
C HIS A 242 -21.81 18.70 -28.17
N SER A 243 -20.94 19.03 -27.21
CA SER A 243 -20.85 20.37 -26.62
C SER A 243 -19.40 20.83 -26.41
N THR A 244 -19.21 22.14 -26.22
CA THR A 244 -17.89 22.76 -26.03
C THR A 244 -17.80 23.45 -24.67
N TYR A 245 -16.66 23.30 -24.01
CA TYR A 245 -16.30 24.00 -22.76
C TYR A 245 -14.92 24.64 -22.91
N THR A 246 -14.68 25.79 -22.27
CA THR A 246 -13.40 26.49 -22.34
C THR A 246 -12.82 26.65 -20.94
N TYR A 247 -11.71 25.97 -20.68
CA TYR A 247 -10.89 26.21 -19.49
C TYR A 247 -10.02 27.44 -19.73
N ARG A 248 -9.89 28.33 -18.73
CA ARG A 248 -9.08 29.55 -18.88
C ARG A 248 -8.48 30.04 -17.56
N PHE A 249 -7.19 29.77 -17.37
CA PHE A 249 -6.43 30.08 -16.15
C PHE A 249 -5.00 30.56 -16.44
N PRO A 250 -4.37 31.35 -15.54
CA PRO A 250 -2.98 31.78 -15.67
C PRO A 250 -2.01 30.64 -15.32
N ILE A 251 -0.87 30.57 -16.00
CA ILE A 251 0.22 29.64 -15.72
C ILE A 251 1.18 30.28 -14.71
N ILE A 252 0.96 29.97 -13.43
CA ILE A 252 1.68 30.57 -12.29
C ILE A 252 2.84 29.71 -11.75
N GLN A 253 3.09 28.55 -12.37
CA GLN A 253 4.16 27.62 -12.00
C GLN A 253 4.85 27.05 -13.25
N HIS A 254 5.97 26.38 -13.05
CA HIS A 254 6.66 25.55 -14.04
C HIS A 254 6.53 24.06 -13.67
N GLY A 255 7.03 23.18 -14.53
CA GLY A 255 7.20 21.76 -14.21
C GLY A 255 6.87 20.81 -15.34
N THR A 256 6.84 19.53 -14.99
CA THR A 256 6.27 18.44 -15.78
C THR A 256 5.01 17.97 -15.08
N HIS A 257 3.88 18.23 -15.72
CA HIS A 257 2.56 17.82 -15.28
C HIS A 257 1.91 16.98 -16.37
N TRP A 258 0.69 16.52 -16.12
CA TRP A 258 -0.12 15.80 -17.09
C TRP A 258 -1.58 16.21 -16.93
N TYR A 259 -2.44 15.79 -17.85
CA TYR A 259 -3.87 16.08 -17.82
C TYR A 259 -4.64 14.87 -18.32
N HIS A 260 -5.79 14.61 -17.71
CA HIS A 260 -6.54 13.37 -17.90
C HIS A 260 -8.04 13.58 -17.72
N SER A 261 -8.85 12.61 -18.14
CA SER A 261 -10.28 12.69 -17.87
C SER A 261 -10.59 12.30 -16.43
N HIS A 262 -11.35 13.16 -15.74
CA HIS A 262 -11.91 12.90 -14.43
C HIS A 262 -13.39 12.45 -14.50
N SER A 263 -13.82 11.92 -15.65
CA SER A 263 -15.19 11.41 -15.87
C SER A 263 -15.19 9.88 -15.99
N GLY A 264 -15.63 9.20 -14.92
CA GLY A 264 -15.73 7.74 -14.87
C GLY A 264 -14.39 7.04 -15.16
N LEU A 265 -14.40 6.10 -16.10
CA LEU A 265 -13.23 5.28 -16.46
C LEU A 265 -12.61 5.63 -17.83
N GLN A 266 -12.79 6.87 -18.31
CA GLN A 266 -12.31 7.31 -19.63
C GLN A 266 -10.78 7.35 -19.75
N GLU A 267 -10.08 7.58 -18.64
CA GLU A 267 -8.61 7.61 -18.56
C GLU A 267 -7.96 6.36 -19.16
N GLN A 268 -8.31 5.16 -18.67
CA GLN A 268 -7.73 3.87 -19.14
C GLN A 268 -7.85 3.66 -20.67
N ILE A 269 -8.83 4.29 -21.32
CA ILE A 269 -9.08 4.11 -22.77
C ILE A 269 -8.55 5.25 -23.65
N GLY A 270 -7.72 6.16 -23.10
CA GLY A 270 -6.87 7.07 -23.88
C GLY A 270 -6.90 8.54 -23.45
N MET A 271 -7.74 8.91 -22.49
CA MET A 271 -7.85 10.29 -22.00
C MET A 271 -6.77 10.64 -20.98
N TYR A 272 -5.51 10.66 -21.42
CA TYR A 272 -4.33 11.14 -20.68
C TYR A 272 -3.32 11.80 -21.63
N GLY A 273 -2.57 12.83 -21.18
CA GLY A 273 -1.51 13.47 -21.96
C GLY A 273 -0.61 14.41 -21.14
N SER A 274 0.57 14.78 -21.66
CA SER A 274 1.51 15.66 -20.94
C SER A 274 1.08 17.14 -20.94
N PHE A 275 1.34 17.82 -19.81
CA PHE A 275 1.14 19.25 -19.60
C PHE A 275 2.46 19.88 -19.15
N ILE A 276 3.18 20.54 -20.05
CA ILE A 276 4.55 20.99 -19.81
C ILE A 276 4.59 22.51 -19.60
N MET A 277 5.02 22.95 -18.42
CA MET A 277 5.17 24.37 -18.10
C MET A 277 6.67 24.71 -18.03
N LYS A 278 7.12 25.56 -18.95
CA LYS A 278 8.52 25.98 -19.06
C LYS A 278 8.81 27.14 -18.13
N LYS A 279 9.94 27.06 -17.40
CA LYS A 279 10.55 28.24 -16.78
C LYS A 279 10.93 29.27 -17.83
N ARG A 280 10.93 30.55 -17.45
CA ARG A 280 11.55 31.61 -18.25
C ARG A 280 13.06 31.63 -18.04
N MET A 281 13.81 32.14 -19.02
CA MET A 281 15.28 32.27 -18.92
C MET A 281 15.74 33.39 -17.96
N ASP A 282 14.86 34.34 -17.66
CA ASP A 282 15.07 35.42 -16.69
C ASP A 282 14.54 35.06 -15.27
N ASP A 283 14.12 33.82 -15.06
CA ASP A 283 13.62 33.37 -13.77
C ASP A 283 14.76 33.10 -12.76
N PRO A 284 14.70 33.62 -11.51
CA PRO A 284 15.76 33.42 -10.52
C PRO A 284 15.92 31.97 -10.05
N THR A 285 14.98 31.07 -10.37
CA THR A 285 15.07 29.62 -10.12
C THR A 285 15.59 28.83 -11.32
N PHE A 286 15.99 29.48 -12.43
CA PHE A 286 16.46 28.79 -13.64
C PHE A 286 17.86 28.15 -13.44
N ARG A 287 17.92 26.81 -13.48
CA ARG A 287 19.16 26.03 -13.30
C ARG A 287 19.83 25.76 -14.65
N LYS A 288 20.84 26.57 -14.97
CA LYS A 288 21.69 26.34 -16.14
C LYS A 288 22.41 24.98 -16.04
N GLY A 289 22.40 24.21 -17.12
CA GLY A 289 22.84 22.81 -17.17
C GLY A 289 21.75 21.78 -16.82
N ILE A 290 20.51 22.20 -16.54
CA ILE A 290 19.38 21.32 -16.17
C ILE A 290 18.06 21.78 -16.84
N ASP A 291 17.72 23.07 -16.74
CA ASP A 291 16.48 23.65 -17.27
C ASP A 291 16.60 24.10 -18.75
N ASP A 292 17.82 24.21 -19.26
CA ASP A 292 18.20 24.46 -20.66
C ASP A 292 18.58 23.20 -21.46
N LEU A 293 18.56 22.02 -20.84
CA LEU A 293 18.83 20.74 -21.52
C LEU A 293 17.75 20.40 -22.57
N PRO A 294 18.12 19.70 -23.66
CA PRO A 294 17.15 19.06 -24.55
C PRO A 294 16.17 18.18 -23.77
N ALA A 295 14.89 18.50 -23.84
CA ALA A 295 13.85 17.86 -23.02
C ALA A 295 12.84 17.08 -23.85
N VAL A 296 12.48 15.87 -23.41
CA VAL A 296 11.54 14.96 -24.10
C VAL A 296 10.43 14.52 -23.14
N PRO A 297 9.16 14.90 -23.38
CA PRO A 297 8.01 14.36 -22.65
C PRO A 297 7.77 12.88 -22.95
N LEU A 298 7.58 12.08 -21.89
CA LEU A 298 7.26 10.66 -21.94
C LEU A 298 6.02 10.38 -21.08
N VAL A 299 4.90 10.01 -21.70
CA VAL A 299 3.73 9.50 -20.98
C VAL A 299 3.80 7.98 -20.91
N LEU A 300 3.88 7.43 -19.69
CA LEU A 300 3.73 6.00 -19.44
C LEU A 300 2.23 5.66 -19.35
N SER A 301 1.85 4.49 -19.87
CA SER A 301 0.46 4.01 -19.83
C SER A 301 0.36 2.51 -20.15
N GLU A 302 -0.80 1.94 -19.85
CA GLU A 302 -1.14 0.55 -20.08
C GLU A 302 -2.45 0.39 -20.87
N TRP A 303 -2.61 -0.76 -21.53
CA TRP A 303 -3.78 -1.06 -22.35
C TRP A 303 -4.31 -2.46 -22.10
N THR A 304 -5.62 -2.61 -21.91
CA THR A 304 -6.31 -3.91 -21.81
C THR A 304 -7.45 -4.01 -22.83
N ASN A 305 -7.65 -5.17 -23.46
CA ASN A 305 -8.72 -5.38 -24.42
C ASN A 305 -10.12 -5.58 -23.79
N LEU A 306 -10.29 -5.22 -22.51
CA LEU A 306 -11.55 -5.26 -21.78
C LEU A 306 -12.14 -3.85 -21.68
N ASN A 307 -13.48 -3.74 -21.73
CA ASN A 307 -14.17 -2.50 -21.40
C ASN A 307 -13.89 -2.17 -19.91
N PRO A 308 -13.53 -0.93 -19.53
CA PRO A 308 -13.22 -0.58 -18.14
C PRO A 308 -14.34 -0.92 -17.14
N ASN A 309 -15.60 -0.74 -17.52
CA ASN A 309 -16.75 -1.08 -16.65
C ASN A 309 -16.85 -2.59 -16.39
N ASN A 310 -16.40 -3.43 -17.34
CA ASN A 310 -16.26 -4.86 -17.11
C ASN A 310 -15.07 -5.17 -16.20
N VAL A 311 -13.95 -4.43 -16.29
CA VAL A 311 -12.82 -4.58 -15.36
C VAL A 311 -13.27 -4.22 -13.94
N HIS A 312 -13.90 -3.07 -13.74
CA HIS A 312 -14.40 -2.63 -12.44
C HIS A 312 -15.38 -3.63 -11.82
N ARG A 313 -16.40 -4.10 -12.57
CA ARG A 313 -17.28 -5.19 -12.11
C ARG A 313 -16.49 -6.46 -11.75
N MET A 314 -15.55 -6.87 -12.61
CA MET A 314 -14.76 -8.09 -12.41
C MET A 314 -13.97 -8.04 -11.10
N LEU A 315 -13.44 -6.88 -10.73
CA LEU A 315 -12.74 -6.67 -9.46
C LEU A 315 -13.69 -6.83 -8.26
N HIS A 316 -14.86 -6.18 -8.29
CA HIS A 316 -15.90 -6.38 -7.24
C HIS A 316 -16.45 -7.81 -7.18
N ASN A 317 -16.35 -8.59 -8.27
CA ASN A 317 -16.73 -10.02 -8.33
C ASN A 317 -15.57 -10.98 -7.98
N ALA A 318 -14.46 -10.46 -7.41
CA ALA A 318 -13.33 -11.22 -6.85
C ALA A 318 -12.78 -12.39 -7.72
N ASN A 319 -12.86 -12.27 -9.04
CA ASN A 319 -12.55 -13.41 -9.92
C ASN A 319 -11.07 -13.49 -10.30
N ASP A 320 -10.53 -14.71 -10.27
CA ASP A 320 -9.12 -15.04 -10.54
C ASP A 320 -8.63 -14.75 -11.97
N TRP A 321 -9.45 -14.25 -12.90
CA TRP A 321 -9.06 -14.18 -14.31
C TRP A 321 -7.80 -13.35 -14.55
N PHE A 322 -7.59 -12.26 -13.81
CA PHE A 322 -6.38 -11.44 -13.91
C PHE A 322 -5.15 -12.17 -13.39
N ALA A 323 -5.23 -12.88 -12.26
CA ALA A 323 -4.15 -13.73 -11.75
C ALA A 323 -3.84 -14.90 -12.71
N ILE A 324 -4.87 -15.52 -13.31
CA ILE A 324 -4.71 -16.57 -14.34
C ILE A 324 -4.01 -16.01 -15.59
N LYS A 325 -4.33 -14.77 -15.98
CA LYS A 325 -3.79 -14.10 -17.17
C LYS A 325 -2.36 -13.60 -17.00
N LYS A 326 -1.98 -13.12 -15.81
CA LYS A 326 -0.57 -12.84 -15.44
C LYS A 326 0.22 -14.13 -15.18
N GLY A 327 -0.47 -15.20 -14.78
CA GLY A 327 0.11 -16.47 -14.40
C GLY A 327 0.56 -16.53 -12.93
N THR A 328 -0.02 -15.66 -12.08
CA THR A 328 0.34 -15.34 -10.69
C THR A 328 -0.56 -16.02 -9.64
N THR A 329 -1.55 -16.80 -10.07
CA THR A 329 -2.41 -17.61 -9.19
C THR A 329 -1.59 -18.39 -8.17
N GLN A 330 -1.93 -18.30 -6.88
CA GLN A 330 -1.29 -19.07 -5.82
C GLN A 330 -2.18 -20.25 -5.40
N SER A 331 -2.17 -21.32 -6.21
CA SER A 331 -2.97 -22.51 -5.95
C SER A 331 -2.31 -23.49 -4.96
N TYR A 332 -3.12 -24.40 -4.41
CA TYR A 332 -2.65 -25.47 -3.53
C TYR A 332 -1.66 -26.42 -4.22
N TRP A 333 -1.87 -26.75 -5.50
CA TRP A 333 -0.93 -27.56 -6.27
C TRP A 333 0.45 -26.89 -6.39
N GLU A 334 0.47 -25.59 -6.64
CA GLU A 334 1.72 -24.82 -6.75
C GLU A 334 2.40 -24.68 -5.39
N ALA A 335 1.63 -24.40 -4.34
CA ALA A 335 2.12 -24.37 -2.97
C ALA A 335 2.71 -25.73 -2.52
N ILE A 336 2.15 -26.86 -2.97
CA ILE A 336 2.73 -28.19 -2.70
C ILE A 336 4.01 -28.39 -3.51
N LYS A 337 3.98 -28.11 -4.82
CA LYS A 337 5.10 -28.29 -5.74
C LYS A 337 6.34 -27.47 -5.34
N GLU A 338 6.13 -26.28 -4.80
CA GLU A 338 7.18 -25.32 -4.42
C GLU A 338 7.48 -25.35 -2.91
N GLY A 339 6.88 -26.28 -2.14
CA GLY A 339 7.15 -26.47 -0.70
C GLY A 339 6.46 -25.48 0.26
N HIS A 340 5.67 -24.55 -0.26
CA HIS A 340 4.97 -23.48 0.46
C HIS A 340 3.56 -23.84 0.97
N PHE A 341 3.17 -25.12 1.01
CA PHE A 341 1.82 -25.57 1.45
C PHE A 341 1.39 -24.98 2.80
N LYS A 342 2.28 -24.98 3.81
CA LYS A 342 1.99 -24.38 5.13
C LYS A 342 1.74 -22.87 5.02
N THR A 343 2.46 -22.16 4.16
CA THR A 343 2.26 -20.72 3.91
C THR A 343 0.86 -20.46 3.34
N LYS A 344 0.48 -21.23 2.31
CA LYS A 344 -0.84 -21.14 1.67
C LYS A 344 -2.00 -21.40 2.65
N VAL A 345 -1.89 -22.45 3.47
CA VAL A 345 -2.88 -22.73 4.54
C VAL A 345 -2.93 -21.60 5.58
N THR A 346 -1.78 -21.07 6.01
CA THR A 346 -1.74 -19.99 7.02
C THR A 346 -2.41 -18.70 6.50
N ASN A 347 -2.23 -18.40 5.20
CA ASN A 347 -2.80 -17.24 4.54
C ASN A 347 -4.34 -17.28 4.53
N GLU A 348 -4.91 -18.40 4.06
CA GLU A 348 -6.37 -18.57 4.02
C GLU A 348 -6.96 -18.73 5.43
N TRP A 349 -6.23 -19.32 6.39
CA TRP A 349 -6.62 -19.33 7.80
C TRP A 349 -6.78 -17.91 8.37
N LYS A 350 -5.94 -16.96 7.95
CA LYS A 350 -6.05 -15.53 8.29
C LYS A 350 -7.13 -14.78 7.51
N ARG A 351 -7.88 -15.46 6.62
CA ARG A 351 -8.87 -14.91 5.68
C ARG A 351 -8.26 -13.95 4.67
N MET A 352 -7.05 -14.25 4.22
CA MET A 352 -6.37 -13.50 3.16
C MET A 352 -6.49 -14.28 1.84
N LEU A 353 -6.80 -13.55 0.76
CA LEU A 353 -6.78 -14.07 -0.60
C LEU A 353 -5.34 -14.29 -1.10
N ALA A 354 -5.19 -14.80 -2.32
CA ALA A 354 -3.92 -14.74 -3.02
C ALA A 354 -3.43 -13.28 -3.10
N MET A 355 -2.12 -13.06 -2.95
CA MET A 355 -1.52 -11.74 -3.04
C MET A 355 -1.34 -11.34 -4.50
N ASP A 356 -1.42 -10.06 -4.80
CA ASP A 356 -0.89 -9.51 -6.04
C ASP A 356 -0.33 -8.10 -5.76
N VAL A 357 0.33 -7.50 -6.75
CA VAL A 357 0.83 -6.10 -6.70
C VAL A 357 0.06 -5.18 -7.65
N SER A 358 -0.73 -5.76 -8.56
CA SER A 358 -1.58 -5.05 -9.51
C SER A 358 -2.90 -5.79 -9.60
N ASP A 359 -4.01 -5.07 -9.63
CA ASP A 359 -5.33 -5.71 -9.67
C ASP A 359 -5.69 -6.27 -11.06
N VAL A 360 -5.14 -5.66 -12.12
CA VAL A 360 -5.64 -5.81 -13.49
C VAL A 360 -4.57 -6.43 -14.40
N TYR A 361 -5.00 -7.30 -15.33
CA TYR A 361 -4.14 -7.72 -16.44
C TYR A 361 -4.25 -6.75 -17.62
N TYR A 362 -3.12 -6.19 -18.01
CA TYR A 362 -3.00 -5.38 -19.22
C TYR A 362 -2.40 -6.19 -20.38
N ASP A 363 -2.97 -6.04 -21.57
CA ASP A 363 -2.51 -6.67 -22.80
C ASP A 363 -1.24 -6.00 -23.35
N LYS A 364 -1.03 -4.70 -23.11
CA LYS A 364 0.16 -3.95 -23.55
C LYS A 364 0.55 -2.85 -22.54
N PHE A 365 1.81 -2.43 -22.59
CA PHE A 365 2.35 -1.24 -21.93
C PHE A 365 2.98 -0.32 -22.99
N LEU A 366 2.94 0.98 -22.77
CA LEU A 366 3.19 2.01 -23.78
C LEU A 366 3.97 3.20 -23.18
N ILE A 367 4.93 3.72 -23.94
CA ILE A 367 5.54 5.04 -23.79
C ILE A 367 5.07 5.87 -24.98
N ASN A 368 4.44 7.02 -24.75
CA ASN A 368 3.92 7.88 -25.83
C ASN A 368 3.03 7.14 -26.86
N GLY A 369 2.28 6.12 -26.42
CA GLY A 369 1.38 5.33 -27.27
C GLY A 369 2.07 4.22 -28.08
N ALA A 370 3.37 4.00 -27.92
CA ALA A 370 4.13 2.92 -28.54
C ALA A 370 4.81 2.02 -27.49
N SER A 371 4.97 0.73 -27.77
CA SER A 371 5.71 -0.17 -26.86
C SER A 371 7.22 -0.18 -27.09
N GLU A 372 7.66 0.43 -28.18
CA GLU A 372 9.07 0.69 -28.47
C GLU A 372 9.17 2.04 -29.21
N GLN A 373 10.12 2.88 -28.81
CA GLN A 373 10.44 4.14 -29.49
C GLN A 373 11.97 4.33 -29.59
N GLN A 374 12.43 5.10 -30.58
CA GLN A 374 13.85 5.46 -30.77
C GLN A 374 13.97 7.00 -30.82
N LEU A 375 14.97 7.55 -30.12
CA LEU A 375 15.33 8.97 -30.09
C LEU A 375 16.73 9.17 -30.68
N SER A 376 16.84 8.99 -32.00
CA SER A 376 18.10 9.04 -32.76
C SER A 376 18.71 10.44 -32.91
N GLN A 377 18.04 11.49 -32.43
CA GLN A 377 18.55 12.86 -32.50
C GLN A 377 19.73 13.13 -31.56
N PHE A 378 19.96 12.27 -30.56
CA PHE A 378 20.99 12.43 -29.54
C PHE A 378 22.27 11.66 -29.85
N LYS A 379 23.39 12.12 -29.30
CA LYS A 379 24.76 11.69 -29.62
C LYS A 379 25.59 11.47 -28.37
N ALA A 380 26.73 10.79 -28.52
CA ALA A 380 27.65 10.53 -27.42
C ALA A 380 28.12 11.83 -26.74
N GLY A 381 27.97 11.89 -25.42
CA GLY A 381 28.24 13.08 -24.61
C GLY A 381 27.03 14.01 -24.41
N ASP A 382 25.94 13.84 -25.17
CA ASP A 382 24.72 14.61 -24.93
C ASP A 382 24.10 14.25 -23.58
N LYS A 383 23.52 15.26 -22.92
CA LYS A 383 22.63 15.09 -21.77
C LYS A 383 21.20 15.42 -22.16
N VAL A 384 20.27 14.54 -21.79
CA VAL A 384 18.86 14.64 -22.17
C VAL A 384 17.99 14.60 -20.92
N ARG A 385 17.04 15.52 -20.82
CA ARG A 385 16.04 15.56 -19.74
C ARG A 385 14.75 14.86 -20.18
N LEU A 386 14.52 13.68 -19.65
CA LEU A 386 13.28 12.94 -19.89
C LEU A 386 12.25 13.42 -18.86
N ARG A 387 11.11 13.90 -19.34
CA ARG A 387 10.03 14.47 -18.55
C ARG A 387 8.91 13.44 -18.45
N ILE A 388 8.94 12.62 -17.41
CA ILE A 388 8.15 11.39 -17.32
C ILE A 388 6.88 11.66 -16.52
N SER A 389 5.73 11.27 -17.06
CA SER A 389 4.43 11.28 -16.37
C SER A 389 3.83 9.89 -16.40
N ASN A 390 3.41 9.35 -15.25
CA ASN A 390 2.68 8.09 -15.23
C ASN A 390 1.17 8.33 -15.42
N GLY A 391 0.72 8.32 -16.67
CA GLY A 391 -0.69 8.39 -17.05
C GLY A 391 -1.37 7.01 -17.14
N GLY A 392 -0.85 6.02 -16.41
CA GLY A 392 -1.51 4.73 -16.21
C GLY A 392 -2.77 4.84 -15.35
N ALA A 393 -3.62 3.81 -15.41
CA ALA A 393 -4.86 3.74 -14.62
C ALA A 393 -4.68 2.95 -13.31
N SER A 394 -3.68 2.05 -13.25
CA SER A 394 -3.37 1.30 -12.02
C SER A 394 -1.93 0.78 -11.93
N SER A 395 -1.05 1.10 -12.87
CA SER A 395 0.27 0.47 -12.97
C SER A 395 1.40 1.35 -12.43
N TYR A 396 2.13 0.81 -11.46
CA TYR A 396 3.43 1.32 -11.03
C TYR A 396 4.52 0.83 -11.98
N PHE A 397 5.53 1.65 -12.27
CA PHE A 397 6.60 1.30 -13.21
C PHE A 397 8.00 1.45 -12.61
N TRP A 398 8.79 0.38 -12.71
CA TRP A 398 10.24 0.42 -12.56
C TRP A 398 10.88 1.05 -13.79
N ILE A 399 11.81 1.98 -13.57
CA ILE A 399 12.57 2.69 -14.61
C ILE A 399 14.06 2.36 -14.45
N ASN A 400 14.67 1.78 -15.50
CA ASN A 400 16.08 1.40 -15.54
C ASN A 400 16.73 1.92 -16.83
N TYR A 401 17.90 2.56 -16.74
CA TYR A 401 18.63 3.08 -17.91
C TYR A 401 19.89 2.25 -18.20
N ALA A 402 20.04 1.78 -19.44
CA ALA A 402 21.14 0.91 -19.84
C ALA A 402 22.49 1.64 -20.05
N GLY A 403 22.48 2.99 -20.03
CA GLY A 403 23.67 3.84 -20.16
C GLY A 403 24.30 4.25 -18.82
N GLY A 404 23.87 3.66 -17.69
CA GLY A 404 24.41 3.94 -16.36
C GLY A 404 23.41 4.65 -15.44
N LYS A 405 23.92 5.46 -14.50
CA LYS A 405 23.10 6.16 -13.49
C LYS A 405 22.07 7.09 -14.14
N ILE A 406 20.96 7.26 -13.43
CA ILE A 406 19.88 8.22 -13.69
C ILE A 406 20.04 9.37 -12.68
N THR A 407 20.06 10.62 -13.14
CA THR A 407 20.04 11.79 -12.25
C THR A 407 18.62 12.36 -12.15
N VAL A 408 17.95 12.21 -11.02
CA VAL A 408 16.62 12.81 -10.76
C VAL A 408 16.80 14.30 -10.46
N VAL A 409 16.03 15.17 -11.12
CA VAL A 409 16.15 16.65 -11.00
C VAL A 409 14.85 17.39 -10.72
N ALA A 410 13.69 16.77 -10.92
CA ALA A 410 12.40 17.29 -10.48
C ALA A 410 11.42 16.13 -10.22
N ASN A 411 10.40 16.37 -9.40
CA ASN A 411 9.26 15.46 -9.18
C ASN A 411 7.96 16.27 -9.11
N ASP A 412 6.85 15.74 -9.63
CA ASP A 412 5.51 16.33 -9.55
C ASP A 412 5.46 17.84 -9.89
N GLY A 413 6.25 18.24 -10.89
CA GLY A 413 6.46 19.63 -11.30
C GLY A 413 7.57 20.39 -10.56
N ASN A 414 7.87 20.02 -9.32
CA ASN A 414 8.76 20.71 -8.39
C ASN A 414 10.23 20.29 -8.52
N ASP A 415 11.14 21.27 -8.39
CA ASP A 415 12.58 21.04 -8.43
C ASP A 415 13.11 20.30 -7.18
N VAL A 416 14.10 19.43 -7.40
CA VAL A 416 14.95 18.88 -6.32
C VAL A 416 16.44 19.21 -6.56
N GLU A 417 17.22 19.13 -5.49
CA GLU A 417 18.68 18.95 -5.58
C GLU A 417 18.97 17.64 -6.34
N PRO A 418 19.89 17.60 -7.32
CA PRO A 418 20.08 16.42 -8.16
C PRO A 418 20.49 15.15 -7.39
N VAL A 419 19.77 14.05 -7.60
CA VAL A 419 20.01 12.76 -6.95
C VAL A 419 20.40 11.71 -7.98
N GLU A 420 21.55 11.05 -7.83
CA GLU A 420 21.95 9.94 -8.71
C GLU A 420 21.50 8.57 -8.17
N VAL A 421 20.82 7.79 -9.01
CA VAL A 421 20.26 6.47 -8.69
C VAL A 421 20.50 5.48 -9.85
N ASP A 422 20.40 4.18 -9.59
CA ASP A 422 20.39 3.14 -10.63
C ASP A 422 18.98 2.89 -11.18
N ARG A 423 17.97 3.10 -10.33
CA ARG A 423 16.55 2.97 -10.67
C ARG A 423 15.66 3.81 -9.78
N LEU A 424 14.44 4.03 -10.25
CA LEU A 424 13.30 4.45 -9.46
C LEU A 424 12.09 3.56 -9.79
N ILE A 425 11.12 3.54 -8.88
CA ILE A 425 9.74 3.19 -9.19
C ILE A 425 8.96 4.51 -9.30
N ILE A 426 8.08 4.63 -10.29
CA ILE A 426 7.13 5.74 -10.43
C ILE A 426 5.73 5.21 -10.13
N GLY A 427 5.07 5.81 -9.13
CA GLY A 427 3.69 5.54 -8.78
C GLY A 427 2.71 6.03 -9.84
N VAL A 428 1.44 5.62 -9.73
CA VAL A 428 0.40 6.15 -10.62
C VAL A 428 0.30 7.65 -10.41
N SER A 429 0.25 8.43 -11.49
CA SER A 429 0.11 9.89 -11.51
C SER A 429 1.29 10.74 -11.03
N GLU A 430 2.30 10.14 -10.38
CA GLU A 430 3.57 10.84 -10.14
C GLU A 430 4.21 11.32 -11.46
N THR A 431 4.99 12.39 -11.38
CA THR A 431 5.90 12.80 -12.46
C THR A 431 7.33 12.89 -11.96
N TYR A 432 8.29 12.57 -12.83
CA TYR A 432 9.72 12.74 -12.56
C TYR A 432 10.43 13.29 -13.80
N ASP A 433 11.24 14.33 -13.59
CA ASP A 433 12.24 14.71 -14.58
C ASP A 433 13.57 14.06 -14.22
N ILE A 434 14.08 13.26 -15.15
CA ILE A 434 15.39 12.61 -15.03
C ILE A 434 16.32 13.09 -16.13
N VAL A 435 17.59 13.26 -15.80
CA VAL A 435 18.67 13.52 -16.75
C VAL A 435 19.45 12.23 -16.96
N VAL A 436 19.65 11.87 -18.23
CA VAL A 436 20.51 10.77 -18.67
C VAL A 436 21.59 11.32 -19.61
N THR A 437 22.75 10.67 -19.62
CA THR A 437 23.86 10.96 -20.54
C THR A 437 24.02 9.80 -21.51
N ILE A 438 24.32 10.03 -22.79
CA ILE A 438 24.61 8.97 -23.76
C ILE A 438 26.14 8.70 -23.73
N PRO A 439 26.64 7.55 -23.25
CA PRO A 439 28.08 7.34 -23.07
C PRO A 439 28.91 7.21 -24.36
N GLU A 440 28.53 6.32 -25.28
CA GLU A 440 29.38 5.94 -26.43
C GLU A 440 28.84 6.38 -27.79
N LYS A 441 29.74 6.47 -28.78
CA LYS A 441 29.41 6.76 -30.18
C LYS A 441 28.90 5.51 -30.88
N ASN A 442 27.88 5.68 -31.72
CA ASN A 442 27.19 4.59 -32.43
C ASN A 442 26.56 3.54 -31.50
N THR A 443 26.23 3.93 -30.26
CA THR A 443 25.43 3.14 -29.32
C THR A 443 24.20 3.95 -28.89
N SER A 444 23.05 3.28 -28.83
CA SER A 444 21.77 3.79 -28.36
C SER A 444 21.31 2.96 -27.16
N TYR A 445 20.93 3.63 -26.07
CA TYR A 445 20.76 3.00 -24.77
C TYR A 445 19.28 2.95 -24.38
N GLU A 446 18.84 1.77 -23.95
CA GLU A 446 17.47 1.53 -23.52
C GLU A 446 17.17 2.19 -22.17
N LEU A 447 16.15 3.05 -22.14
CA LEU A 447 15.35 3.26 -20.93
C LEU A 447 14.26 2.19 -20.93
N LEU A 448 14.43 1.19 -20.06
CA LEU A 448 13.52 0.07 -19.87
C LEU A 448 12.49 0.45 -18.80
N VAL A 449 11.21 0.34 -19.15
CA VAL A 449 10.08 0.60 -18.26
C VAL A 449 9.33 -0.71 -18.03
N THR A 450 9.30 -1.18 -16.78
CA THR A 450 8.75 -2.49 -16.40
C THR A 450 7.67 -2.31 -15.34
N PRO A 451 6.42 -2.79 -15.53
CA PRO A 451 5.39 -2.73 -14.50
C PRO A 451 5.82 -3.47 -13.24
N GLU A 452 5.27 -3.07 -12.09
CA GLU A 452 5.53 -3.68 -10.79
C GLU A 452 5.26 -5.20 -10.78
N ASP A 453 4.28 -5.68 -11.56
CA ASP A 453 3.96 -7.12 -11.71
C ASP A 453 5.01 -7.92 -12.51
N ARG A 454 5.95 -7.23 -13.18
CA ARG A 454 7.03 -7.76 -14.01
C ARG A 454 6.58 -8.76 -15.09
N THR A 455 5.36 -8.61 -15.61
CA THR A 455 4.81 -9.54 -16.61
C THR A 455 5.27 -9.26 -18.04
N LYS A 456 5.64 -8.01 -18.33
CA LYS A 456 6.03 -7.45 -19.65
C LYS A 456 6.97 -6.26 -19.43
N SER A 457 7.25 -5.48 -20.47
CA SER A 457 7.90 -4.17 -20.41
C SER A 457 7.52 -3.31 -21.62
N THR A 458 8.00 -2.06 -21.64
CA THR A 458 8.00 -1.13 -22.78
C THR A 458 9.31 -0.34 -22.75
N SER A 459 9.84 0.07 -23.91
CA SER A 459 11.23 0.55 -24.02
C SER A 459 11.37 1.79 -24.88
N ILE A 460 12.30 2.66 -24.55
CA ILE A 460 12.71 3.78 -25.42
C ILE A 460 14.24 3.86 -25.53
N TYR A 461 14.75 3.81 -26.75
CA TYR A 461 16.18 3.80 -27.05
C TYR A 461 16.69 5.21 -27.35
N ILE A 462 17.74 5.64 -26.65
CA ILE A 462 18.24 7.02 -26.67
C ILE A 462 19.64 7.04 -27.30
N GLY A 463 19.80 7.76 -28.41
CA GLY A 463 21.02 7.78 -29.21
C GLY A 463 20.88 7.06 -30.56
N GLU A 464 21.99 6.98 -31.29
CA GLU A 464 22.07 6.40 -32.64
C GLU A 464 23.01 5.17 -32.69
N GLY A 465 22.64 4.15 -33.47
CA GLY A 465 23.49 2.96 -33.72
C GLY A 465 23.05 1.68 -33.00
N ILE A 466 24.01 0.92 -32.46
CA ILE A 466 23.82 -0.38 -31.81
C ILE A 466 22.90 -0.22 -30.59
N ARG A 467 21.98 -1.15 -30.35
CA ARG A 467 21.09 -1.10 -29.17
C ARG A 467 21.72 -1.79 -27.96
N GLN A 468 21.93 -1.03 -26.91
CA GLN A 468 22.33 -1.52 -25.59
C GLN A 468 21.07 -1.65 -24.71
N THR A 469 20.73 -2.89 -24.33
CA THR A 469 19.51 -3.25 -23.59
C THR A 469 19.77 -3.60 -22.14
N ASN A 470 18.79 -3.38 -21.28
CA ASN A 470 18.77 -3.88 -19.90
C ASN A 470 18.28 -5.33 -19.82
N LEU A 471 18.64 -6.02 -18.73
CA LEU A 471 18.05 -7.32 -18.41
C LEU A 471 16.64 -7.13 -17.80
N PRO A 472 15.60 -7.84 -18.28
CA PRO A 472 14.27 -7.80 -17.67
C PRO A 472 14.28 -8.26 -16.21
N LEU A 473 13.51 -7.57 -15.35
CA LEU A 473 13.44 -7.90 -13.93
C LEU A 473 12.89 -9.32 -13.68
N PRO A 474 13.42 -10.09 -12.72
CA PRO A 474 12.95 -11.44 -12.42
C PRO A 474 11.53 -11.41 -11.84
N LYS A 475 10.70 -12.38 -12.25
CA LYS A 475 9.30 -12.49 -11.82
C LYS A 475 9.17 -12.52 -10.30
N LEU A 476 8.12 -11.87 -9.79
CA LEU A 476 7.80 -11.82 -8.37
C LEU A 476 7.57 -13.21 -7.78
N LYS A 477 8.15 -13.45 -6.60
CA LYS A 477 8.09 -14.72 -5.88
C LYS A 477 6.91 -14.77 -4.90
N TYR A 478 5.70 -14.90 -5.43
CA TYR A 478 4.46 -14.72 -4.64
C TYR A 478 4.38 -15.54 -3.34
N PHE A 479 4.93 -16.76 -3.27
CA PHE A 479 4.92 -17.55 -2.02
C PHE A 479 5.97 -17.13 -0.98
N GLU A 480 7.08 -16.49 -1.37
CA GLU A 480 8.02 -15.87 -0.42
C GLU A 480 7.35 -14.63 0.21
N GLY A 481 6.76 -13.76 -0.61
CA GLY A 481 5.96 -12.63 -0.14
C GLY A 481 4.78 -13.07 0.74
N MET A 482 4.07 -14.14 0.37
CA MET A 482 2.98 -14.71 1.18
C MET A 482 3.45 -15.19 2.55
N LYS A 483 4.70 -15.65 2.68
CA LYS A 483 5.28 -15.98 3.99
C LYS A 483 5.45 -14.72 4.84
N MET A 484 6.00 -13.66 4.25
CA MET A 484 6.24 -12.40 4.97
C MET A 484 4.92 -11.70 5.35
N MET A 485 3.97 -11.60 4.42
CA MET A 485 2.63 -11.07 4.70
C MET A 485 1.91 -11.88 5.79
N ASN A 486 2.09 -13.21 5.83
CA ASN A 486 1.61 -14.02 6.94
C ASN A 486 2.22 -13.57 8.27
N ASP A 487 3.52 -13.30 8.37
CA ASP A 487 4.15 -12.86 9.62
C ASP A 487 3.78 -11.41 10.00
N MET A 488 3.39 -10.59 9.01
CA MET A 488 2.94 -9.19 9.15
C MET A 488 1.44 -9.04 9.48
N MET A 489 0.56 -10.00 9.17
CA MET A 489 -0.90 -9.86 9.33
C MET A 489 -1.49 -10.52 10.57
N LYS A 490 -2.40 -9.80 11.27
CA LYS A 490 -3.18 -10.34 12.41
C LYS A 490 -4.47 -11.03 11.93
N MET A 491 -4.98 -11.96 12.74
CA MET A 491 -6.27 -12.67 12.52
C MET A 491 -7.52 -11.77 12.42
N ASN A 492 -7.38 -10.47 12.69
CA ASN A 492 -8.44 -9.45 12.57
C ASN A 492 -8.26 -8.50 11.37
N GLY A 493 -7.34 -8.80 10.44
CA GLY A 493 -7.15 -8.02 9.21
C GLY A 493 -6.49 -6.65 9.40
N ASN A 494 -5.75 -6.47 10.50
CA ASN A 494 -4.88 -5.32 10.72
C ASN A 494 -3.42 -5.73 10.68
N MET A 495 -2.55 -4.81 10.23
CA MET A 495 -1.11 -5.02 10.29
C MET A 495 -0.64 -5.24 11.73
N LYS A 496 0.36 -6.11 11.87
CA LYS A 496 1.15 -6.27 13.08
C LYS A 496 2.21 -5.17 13.10
N ASP A 497 2.30 -4.48 14.23
CA ASP A 497 3.45 -3.63 14.51
C ASP A 497 4.66 -4.56 14.66
N MET A 498 5.65 -4.37 13.79
CA MET A 498 6.88 -5.15 13.74
C MET A 498 8.04 -4.46 14.47
N GLY A 499 7.81 -3.30 15.10
CA GLY A 499 8.87 -2.46 15.67
C GLY A 499 9.71 -1.70 14.63
N MET A 500 9.32 -1.77 13.35
CA MET A 500 10.00 -1.12 12.23
C MET A 500 9.27 0.17 11.85
N ASN A 501 9.97 1.31 11.88
CA ASN A 501 9.43 2.59 11.40
C ASN A 501 9.46 2.62 9.86
N MET A 502 8.40 2.11 9.26
CA MET A 502 8.15 2.18 7.82
C MET A 502 7.75 3.61 7.43
N THR A 503 8.62 4.32 6.71
CA THR A 503 8.45 5.74 6.30
C THR A 503 9.23 6.02 5.02
N LEU A 504 8.72 6.92 4.18
CA LEU A 504 9.45 7.63 3.12
C LEU A 504 10.13 6.71 2.10
N GLN A 505 9.58 5.50 1.90
CA GLN A 505 10.10 4.44 1.04
C GLN A 505 11.53 3.95 1.36
N LYS A 506 12.04 4.20 2.57
CA LYS A 506 13.40 3.82 3.01
C LYS A 506 13.70 2.32 2.96
N MET A 507 12.66 1.49 3.07
CA MET A 507 12.72 0.05 2.89
C MET A 507 11.63 -0.34 1.89
N ASP A 508 11.99 -0.46 0.61
CA ASP A 508 11.03 -0.82 -0.44
C ASP A 508 10.41 -2.19 -0.17
N MET A 509 9.08 -2.21 0.03
CA MET A 509 8.35 -3.46 0.29
C MET A 509 8.32 -4.41 -0.92
N ASN A 510 8.68 -3.97 -2.12
CA ASN A 510 8.88 -4.89 -3.25
C ASN A 510 10.18 -5.68 -3.16
N THR A 511 11.33 -5.04 -2.89
CA THR A 511 12.57 -5.79 -2.66
C THR A 511 12.47 -6.69 -1.43
N VAL A 512 11.76 -6.27 -0.38
CA VAL A 512 11.56 -7.07 0.83
C VAL A 512 10.58 -8.25 0.61
N MET A 513 9.38 -8.04 0.05
CA MET A 513 8.41 -9.13 -0.16
C MET A 513 8.74 -10.02 -1.37
N TYR A 514 9.46 -9.51 -2.37
CA TYR A 514 9.78 -10.21 -3.62
C TYR A 514 11.28 -10.10 -3.95
N PRO A 515 12.17 -10.65 -3.09
CA PRO A 515 13.61 -10.47 -3.20
C PRO A 515 14.13 -10.92 -4.56
N GLU A 516 14.77 -9.98 -5.26
CA GLU A 516 15.35 -10.17 -6.58
C GLU A 516 16.56 -11.11 -6.49
N ILE A 517 16.72 -11.98 -7.49
CA ILE A 517 17.91 -12.83 -7.56
C ILE A 517 19.04 -12.00 -8.16
N THR A 518 19.82 -11.38 -7.28
CA THR A 518 21.04 -10.66 -7.62
C THR A 518 22.15 -11.66 -7.97
N GLY A 519 22.26 -11.97 -9.26
CA GLY A 519 23.42 -12.69 -9.80
C GLY A 519 24.68 -11.81 -9.68
N SER A 520 25.87 -12.36 -9.42
CA SER A 520 26.23 -13.79 -9.32
C SER A 520 27.37 -14.02 -8.32
N LYS A 521 27.19 -14.97 -7.39
CA LYS A 521 28.34 -15.60 -6.72
C LYS A 521 28.93 -16.66 -7.63
N GLU A 522 30.22 -16.53 -7.96
CA GLU A 522 30.94 -17.48 -8.80
C GLU A 522 31.06 -18.87 -8.15
N LYS A 523 31.35 -19.89 -8.98
CA LYS A 523 31.42 -21.30 -8.54
C LYS A 523 32.75 -21.64 -7.85
N GLY A 524 32.87 -21.27 -6.57
CA GLY A 524 33.88 -21.78 -5.65
C GLY A 524 33.50 -21.48 -4.20
N SER A 525 33.54 -22.41 -3.24
CA SER A 525 34.00 -23.81 -3.25
C SER A 525 33.05 -24.72 -2.45
N LYS A 526 33.30 -26.04 -2.40
CA LYS A 526 32.52 -26.96 -1.56
C LYS A 526 32.99 -26.89 -0.10
N ALA A 527 32.07 -26.67 0.83
CA ALA A 527 32.24 -26.99 2.24
C ALA A 527 30.89 -27.39 2.87
N ASP A 528 30.74 -28.66 3.25
CA ASP A 528 29.58 -29.14 4.00
C ASP A 528 29.66 -28.67 5.46
N GLN A 529 28.72 -27.83 5.91
CA GLN A 529 28.44 -27.65 7.33
C GLN A 529 26.94 -27.77 7.63
N LYS A 530 26.59 -28.83 8.37
CA LYS A 530 25.26 -28.99 8.98
C LYS A 530 25.10 -28.00 10.12
N MET A 531 24.43 -26.88 9.89
CA MET A 531 23.96 -26.03 10.99
C MET A 531 22.86 -26.76 11.76
N LYS A 532 23.07 -26.97 13.06
CA LYS A 532 22.00 -27.34 13.99
C LYS A 532 21.14 -26.10 14.25
N MET A 533 19.82 -26.28 14.34
CA MET A 533 18.95 -25.26 14.91
C MET A 533 18.98 -25.39 16.43
N ASP A 534 19.41 -24.33 17.13
CA ASP A 534 19.02 -24.07 18.51
C ASP A 534 17.97 -22.95 18.48
N GLU A 535 16.75 -23.27 18.91
CA GLU A 535 15.67 -22.29 19.02
C GLU A 535 15.83 -21.49 20.31
N ASN A 536 16.42 -20.29 20.25
CA ASN A 536 16.08 -19.14 21.11
C ASN A 536 16.83 -17.87 20.67
N ASN A 537 16.19 -16.71 20.84
CA ASN A 537 16.79 -15.37 20.77
C ASN A 537 17.43 -14.96 19.42
N MET A 538 16.61 -14.83 18.37
CA MET A 538 16.97 -13.98 17.23
C MET A 538 16.66 -12.52 17.58
N ASP A 539 17.69 -11.69 17.65
CA ASP A 539 17.54 -10.25 17.50
C ASP A 539 17.44 -9.94 16.00
N HIS A 540 16.41 -9.20 15.58
CA HIS A 540 16.16 -8.89 14.18
C HIS A 540 16.63 -7.49 13.77
N SER A 541 17.35 -6.77 14.64
CA SER A 541 17.83 -5.41 14.36
C SER A 541 19.07 -5.33 13.45
N GLU A 542 19.88 -6.39 13.34
CA GLU A 542 21.14 -6.41 12.56
C GLU A 542 21.16 -7.46 11.43
N HIS A 543 20.01 -7.73 10.80
CA HIS A 543 20.01 -8.45 9.51
C HIS A 543 20.17 -7.48 8.34
N ASP A 544 21.41 -7.30 7.87
CA ASP A 544 21.70 -6.83 6.51
C ASP A 544 21.11 -7.84 5.51
N MET A 545 19.89 -7.54 5.04
CA MET A 545 19.10 -8.39 4.14
C MET A 545 19.54 -8.23 2.68
N GLY A 546 20.84 -8.33 2.44
CA GLY A 546 21.43 -8.48 1.12
C GLY A 546 21.46 -7.17 0.33
N SER A 547 22.26 -6.21 0.80
CA SER A 547 22.69 -5.06 -0.01
C SER A 547 23.22 -5.49 -1.39
N SER A 548 22.37 -5.36 -2.41
CA SER A 548 22.82 -5.17 -3.78
C SER A 548 23.34 -3.75 -3.94
N ASP A 549 24.39 -3.53 -4.74
CA ASP A 549 24.98 -2.20 -5.01
C ASP A 549 24.07 -1.23 -5.82
N ILE A 550 22.76 -1.49 -5.85
CA ILE A 550 21.74 -0.80 -6.63
C ILE A 550 21.07 0.27 -5.76
N VAL A 551 21.42 1.53 -5.99
CA VAL A 551 20.76 2.68 -5.39
C VAL A 551 19.36 2.84 -6.02
N THR A 552 18.33 2.63 -5.21
CA THR A 552 16.92 2.84 -5.60
C THR A 552 16.41 4.12 -4.96
N LEU A 553 15.76 4.99 -5.75
CA LEU A 553 15.17 6.24 -5.25
C LEU A 553 14.15 5.98 -4.13
N ASN A 554 14.15 6.82 -3.11
CA ASN A 554 13.11 6.90 -2.08
C ASN A 554 12.89 8.37 -1.66
N TYR A 555 11.79 8.65 -0.96
CA TYR A 555 11.36 10.02 -0.66
C TYR A 555 12.23 10.76 0.36
N ASP A 556 13.12 10.09 1.10
CA ASP A 556 14.09 10.75 1.99
C ASP A 556 15.34 11.25 1.25
N MET A 557 15.61 10.73 0.06
CA MET A 557 16.68 11.22 -0.83
C MET A 557 16.29 12.52 -1.54
N LEU A 558 14.98 12.77 -1.72
CA LEU A 558 14.46 13.96 -2.38
C LEU A 558 14.59 15.18 -1.45
N LYS A 559 15.10 16.28 -1.99
CA LYS A 559 15.42 17.49 -1.22
C LYS A 559 15.13 18.73 -2.05
N SER A 560 14.28 19.62 -1.54
CA SER A 560 14.01 20.91 -2.18
C SER A 560 15.30 21.75 -2.19
N PRO A 561 15.70 22.38 -3.32
CA PRO A 561 16.82 23.32 -3.34
C PRO A 561 16.52 24.64 -2.61
N TYR A 562 15.28 24.83 -2.15
CA TYR A 562 14.81 26.00 -1.39
C TYR A 562 14.32 25.62 0.01
N ASN A 563 14.34 26.58 0.93
CA ASN A 563 13.60 26.48 2.19
C ASN A 563 12.10 26.50 1.88
N THR A 564 11.41 25.43 2.28
CA THR A 564 9.98 25.19 2.05
C THR A 564 9.17 25.23 3.35
N GLU A 565 9.71 25.68 4.49
CA GLU A 565 8.96 25.77 5.76
C GLU A 565 7.69 26.62 5.63
N LEU A 566 6.59 26.16 6.24
CA LEU A 566 5.35 26.93 6.36
C LEU A 566 5.41 27.91 7.55
N PRO A 567 4.62 29.02 7.53
CA PRO A 567 4.65 30.03 8.58
C PRO A 567 4.30 29.49 9.97
N LYS A 568 5.19 29.72 10.95
CA LYS A 568 5.13 29.13 12.31
C LYS A 568 4.13 29.82 13.24
N ASP A 569 3.50 30.89 12.78
CA ASP A 569 2.44 31.67 13.43
C ASP A 569 1.03 31.20 13.03
N GLN A 570 0.89 30.38 11.98
CA GLN A 570 -0.39 29.85 11.53
C GLN A 570 -0.83 28.62 12.34
N SER A 571 -2.14 28.46 12.50
CA SER A 571 -2.71 27.32 13.23
C SER A 571 -2.55 26.02 12.43
N ILE A 572 -1.86 25.04 13.01
CA ILE A 572 -1.72 23.69 12.47
C ILE A 572 -2.92 22.84 12.89
N LYS A 573 -3.58 22.24 11.91
CA LYS A 573 -4.65 21.27 12.05
C LYS A 573 -4.13 19.89 11.70
N GLU A 574 -3.93 19.08 12.72
CA GLU A 574 -3.48 17.70 12.54
C GLU A 574 -4.66 16.79 12.19
N LEU A 575 -4.47 15.99 11.13
CA LEU A 575 -5.39 14.95 10.68
C LEU A 575 -4.64 13.62 10.58
N THR A 576 -5.36 12.51 10.70
CA THR A 576 -4.81 11.18 10.45
C THR A 576 -5.82 10.37 9.65
N PHE A 577 -5.38 9.80 8.53
CA PHE A 577 -6.18 8.87 7.74
C PHE A 577 -5.51 7.50 7.72
N THR A 578 -6.28 6.47 8.06
CA THR A 578 -5.84 5.08 7.90
C THR A 578 -6.34 4.56 6.56
N LEU A 579 -5.44 4.32 5.60
CA LEU A 579 -5.79 3.70 4.32
C LEU A 579 -6.15 2.23 4.56
N THR A 580 -7.30 1.79 4.05
CA THR A 580 -7.87 0.47 4.31
C THR A 580 -8.56 -0.10 3.07
N GLY A 581 -8.50 -1.42 2.90
CA GLY A 581 -9.14 -2.11 1.78
C GLY A 581 -9.65 -3.49 2.14
N ASN A 582 -10.59 -3.98 1.34
CA ASN A 582 -11.09 -5.35 1.34
C ASN A 582 -11.03 -5.91 -0.08
N MET A 583 -10.07 -6.81 -0.37
CA MET A 583 -9.86 -7.36 -1.71
C MET A 583 -11.07 -8.18 -2.18
N ASN A 584 -11.71 -8.92 -1.26
CA ASN A 584 -12.78 -9.88 -1.57
C ASN A 584 -14.09 -9.24 -2.02
N ARG A 585 -14.26 -7.93 -1.81
CA ARG A 585 -15.38 -7.14 -2.34
C ARG A 585 -14.91 -5.88 -3.09
N TYR A 586 -13.60 -5.78 -3.30
CA TYR A 586 -12.89 -4.64 -3.88
C TYR A 586 -13.33 -3.27 -3.32
N VAL A 587 -13.46 -3.16 -1.99
CA VAL A 587 -13.84 -1.91 -1.31
C VAL A 587 -12.60 -1.22 -0.79
N TRP A 588 -12.42 0.05 -1.15
CA TRP A 588 -11.23 0.85 -0.85
C TRP A 588 -11.62 2.14 -0.13
N SER A 589 -11.01 2.44 1.02
CA SER A 589 -11.49 3.50 1.90
C SER A 589 -10.44 4.04 2.86
N MET A 590 -10.59 5.31 3.25
CA MET A 590 -9.89 5.87 4.41
C MET A 590 -10.75 5.67 5.66
N ASP A 591 -10.16 5.27 6.78
CA ASP A 591 -10.82 5.07 8.09
C ASP A 591 -12.04 4.11 8.06
N ASN A 592 -12.05 3.14 7.15
CA ASN A 592 -13.22 2.30 6.85
C ASN A 592 -14.48 3.13 6.48
N LYS A 593 -14.31 4.24 5.77
CA LYS A 593 -15.41 5.01 5.15
C LYS A 593 -15.08 5.40 3.72
N VAL A 594 -15.93 4.99 2.77
CA VAL A 594 -15.88 5.50 1.39
C VAL A 594 -16.42 6.93 1.31
N LEU A 595 -16.24 7.59 0.16
CA LEU A 595 -16.74 8.95 -0.09
C LEU A 595 -18.26 9.11 0.16
N SER A 596 -19.07 8.08 -0.16
CA SER A 596 -20.51 8.06 0.11
C SER A 596 -20.91 7.86 1.59
N GLU A 597 -19.94 7.69 2.49
CA GLU A 597 -20.13 7.51 3.95
C GLU A 597 -19.55 8.68 4.79
N VAL A 598 -19.12 9.77 4.12
CA VAL A 598 -18.54 10.98 4.74
C VAL A 598 -19.10 12.27 4.13
N ASP A 599 -19.05 13.33 4.93
CA ASP A 599 -19.18 14.72 4.47
C ASP A 599 -17.81 15.31 4.11
N LYS A 600 -17.83 16.51 3.53
CA LYS A 600 -16.62 17.30 3.22
C LYS A 600 -15.89 17.72 4.51
N ILE A 601 -14.56 17.69 4.47
CA ILE A 601 -13.70 18.13 5.57
C ILE A 601 -13.56 19.66 5.47
N HIS A 602 -14.27 20.39 6.32
CA HIS A 602 -14.16 21.86 6.36
C HIS A 602 -12.80 22.31 6.89
N VAL A 603 -12.23 23.33 6.23
CA VAL A 603 -10.89 23.87 6.45
C VAL A 603 -10.96 25.40 6.40
N LYS A 604 -10.26 26.09 7.30
CA LYS A 604 -10.17 27.55 7.23
C LYS A 604 -9.11 27.97 6.20
N LYS A 605 -9.38 29.05 5.45
CA LYS A 605 -8.37 29.63 4.56
C LYS A 605 -7.16 30.11 5.39
N GLY A 606 -5.96 29.71 5.00
CA GLY A 606 -4.72 29.99 5.75
C GLY A 606 -4.49 29.09 6.96
N GLU A 607 -5.27 28.02 7.14
CA GLU A 607 -4.98 26.94 8.08
C GLU A 607 -3.89 26.02 7.48
N ILE A 608 -2.89 25.64 8.26
CA ILE A 608 -1.92 24.61 7.86
C ILE A 608 -2.53 23.26 8.19
N LEU A 609 -2.66 22.35 7.22
CA LEU A 609 -3.01 20.96 7.50
C LEU A 609 -1.73 20.15 7.60
N ARG A 610 -1.64 19.32 8.63
CA ARG A 610 -0.66 18.25 8.73
C ARG A 610 -1.40 16.91 8.72
N ILE A 611 -1.24 16.14 7.66
CA ILE A 611 -1.95 14.88 7.42
C ILE A 611 -0.97 13.73 7.63
N THR A 612 -1.23 12.91 8.64
CA THR A 612 -0.58 11.60 8.79
C THR A 612 -1.35 10.57 7.97
N LEU A 613 -0.67 9.89 7.05
CA LEU A 613 -1.20 8.79 6.24
C LEU A 613 -0.65 7.48 6.79
N ILE A 614 -1.52 6.50 7.06
CA ILE A 614 -1.13 5.18 7.59
C ILE A 614 -1.71 4.08 6.70
N ASN A 615 -0.89 3.32 5.99
CA ASN A 615 -1.39 2.23 5.15
C ASN A 615 -1.55 0.92 5.94
N ASN A 616 -2.80 0.62 6.29
CA ASN A 616 -3.24 -0.60 6.95
C ASN A 616 -3.98 -1.54 5.97
N SER A 617 -3.46 -1.59 4.74
CA SER A 617 -3.80 -2.49 3.64
C SER A 617 -2.54 -3.16 3.08
N MET A 618 -2.69 -4.03 2.08
CA MET A 618 -1.57 -4.76 1.46
C MET A 618 -1.15 -4.25 0.07
N MET A 619 -1.82 -3.23 -0.46
CA MET A 619 -1.45 -2.59 -1.72
C MET A 619 -0.81 -1.23 -1.45
N ARG A 620 0.00 -0.76 -2.41
CA ARG A 620 0.40 0.65 -2.55
C ARG A 620 -0.81 1.55 -2.81
N HIS A 621 -0.69 2.85 -2.50
CA HIS A 621 -1.72 3.86 -2.77
C HIS A 621 -1.06 5.21 -3.08
N PRO A 622 -1.13 5.73 -4.33
CA PRO A 622 -0.62 7.05 -4.67
C PRO A 622 -1.69 8.08 -4.31
N MET A 623 -1.51 8.76 -3.19
CA MET A 623 -2.48 9.72 -2.65
C MET A 623 -2.27 11.09 -3.29
N HIS A 624 -3.21 11.51 -4.15
CA HIS A 624 -3.20 12.81 -4.83
C HIS A 624 -4.03 13.86 -4.10
N LEU A 625 -3.56 15.12 -4.09
CA LEU A 625 -4.29 16.31 -3.62
C LEU A 625 -4.44 17.34 -4.76
N HIS A 626 -5.67 17.73 -5.06
CA HIS A 626 -5.96 18.78 -6.05
C HIS A 626 -5.59 20.18 -5.52
N GLY A 627 -5.12 21.05 -6.41
CA GLY A 627 -4.96 22.49 -6.17
C GLY A 627 -3.80 22.93 -5.27
N PHE A 628 -3.08 21.99 -4.64
CA PHE A 628 -1.96 22.29 -3.75
C PHE A 628 -0.80 21.30 -3.92
N ASP A 629 0.42 21.81 -3.88
CA ASP A 629 1.56 21.01 -3.46
C ASP A 629 1.61 20.92 -1.92
N PHE A 630 2.08 19.78 -1.42
CA PHE A 630 2.35 19.53 -0.01
C PHE A 630 3.83 19.21 0.23
N ARG A 631 4.34 19.62 1.39
CA ARG A 631 5.64 19.18 1.91
C ARG A 631 5.54 17.73 2.34
N VAL A 632 6.48 16.89 1.94
CA VAL A 632 6.65 15.54 2.48
C VAL A 632 7.70 15.59 3.59
N LEU A 633 7.30 15.38 4.85
CA LEU A 633 8.18 15.61 5.99
C LEU A 633 9.23 14.51 6.12
N ASN A 634 10.43 14.79 5.58
CA ASN A 634 11.56 13.87 5.54
C ASN A 634 12.77 14.40 6.32
N SER A 635 13.90 13.68 6.29
CA SER A 635 15.13 14.04 7.02
C SER A 635 15.74 15.38 6.58
N SER A 636 15.37 15.94 5.42
CA SER A 636 15.83 17.25 4.94
C SER A 636 15.14 18.43 5.64
N GLY A 637 14.08 18.21 6.43
CA GLY A 637 13.51 19.19 7.35
C GLY A 637 13.01 20.48 6.67
N VAL A 638 13.79 21.57 6.77
CA VAL A 638 13.47 22.85 6.11
C VAL A 638 13.54 22.76 4.58
N GLN A 639 14.32 21.80 4.06
CA GLN A 639 14.42 21.45 2.63
C GLN A 639 13.60 20.20 2.27
N SER A 640 12.56 19.87 3.04
CA SER A 640 11.59 18.82 2.66
C SER A 640 11.04 19.07 1.24
N PRO A 641 10.96 18.05 0.38
CA PRO A 641 10.49 18.20 -0.99
C PRO A 641 9.00 18.53 -1.04
N LEU A 642 8.59 19.17 -2.12
CA LEU A 642 7.19 19.38 -2.48
C LEU A 642 6.73 18.27 -3.44
N LYS A 643 5.53 17.73 -3.21
CA LYS A 643 4.83 16.75 -4.06
C LYS A 643 3.34 17.10 -4.11
N ASN A 644 2.62 16.63 -5.13
CA ASN A 644 1.14 16.64 -5.16
C ASN A 644 0.54 15.21 -5.24
N VAL A 645 1.37 14.18 -5.36
CA VAL A 645 1.04 12.76 -5.20
C VAL A 645 1.98 12.16 -4.15
N LEU A 646 1.56 11.16 -3.35
CA LEU A 646 2.50 10.42 -2.49
C LEU A 646 2.12 8.94 -2.41
N ASP A 647 3.01 8.04 -2.82
CA ASP A 647 2.79 6.61 -2.69
C ASP A 647 3.08 6.09 -1.28
N ILE A 648 2.04 5.59 -0.61
CA ILE A 648 2.14 5.01 0.74
C ILE A 648 2.21 3.48 0.63
N MET A 649 3.38 2.88 0.92
CA MET A 649 3.55 1.41 0.86
C MET A 649 2.82 0.68 2.01
N PRO A 650 2.60 -0.64 1.92
CA PRO A 650 2.04 -1.41 3.03
C PRO A 650 2.82 -1.25 4.34
N MET A 651 2.10 -1.07 5.45
CA MET A 651 2.60 -0.68 6.79
C MET A 651 3.19 0.73 6.92
N GLU A 652 3.32 1.50 5.84
CA GLU A 652 4.01 2.79 5.88
C GLU A 652 3.18 3.88 6.58
N LYS A 653 3.91 4.79 7.25
CA LYS A 653 3.37 5.98 7.90
C LYS A 653 4.15 7.21 7.47
N ASP A 654 3.57 7.99 6.57
CA ASP A 654 4.13 9.28 6.15
C ASP A 654 3.32 10.45 6.69
N ILE A 655 3.95 11.64 6.68
CA ILE A 655 3.33 12.89 7.12
C ILE A 655 3.55 13.93 6.04
N ILE A 656 2.45 14.49 5.53
CA ILE A 656 2.46 15.61 4.59
C ILE A 656 1.91 16.86 5.27
N GLU A 657 2.36 18.05 4.86
CA GLU A 657 1.74 19.31 5.30
C GLU A 657 1.65 20.37 4.20
N PHE A 658 0.54 21.10 4.17
CA PHE A 658 0.28 22.19 3.21
C PHE A 658 -0.51 23.33 3.87
N ALA A 659 -0.39 24.54 3.33
CA ALA A 659 -1.20 25.68 3.75
C ALA A 659 -2.42 25.81 2.82
N ALA A 660 -3.62 25.76 3.38
CA ALA A 660 -4.88 25.88 2.63
C ALA A 660 -5.16 27.35 2.25
N ASN A 661 -4.30 27.93 1.43
CA ASN A 661 -4.34 29.35 1.05
C ASN A 661 -5.44 29.69 0.01
N THR A 662 -5.92 28.70 -0.74
CA THR A 662 -6.82 28.88 -1.90
C THR A 662 -8.19 28.29 -1.61
N GLU A 663 -9.22 29.14 -1.67
CA GLU A 663 -10.61 28.74 -1.44
C GLU A 663 -11.12 27.82 -2.56
N GLY A 664 -11.87 26.79 -2.18
CA GLY A 664 -12.38 25.79 -3.11
C GLY A 664 -12.86 24.52 -2.43
N ASP A 665 -13.55 23.69 -3.20
CA ASP A 665 -13.78 22.28 -2.88
C ASP A 665 -12.71 21.45 -3.60
N TRP A 666 -11.76 20.90 -2.85
CA TRP A 666 -10.58 20.22 -3.39
C TRP A 666 -10.63 18.71 -3.14
N PHE A 667 -10.37 17.90 -4.17
CA PHE A 667 -10.42 16.45 -4.10
C PHE A 667 -9.11 15.87 -3.53
N PHE A 668 -9.22 14.79 -2.74
CA PHE A 668 -8.08 14.07 -2.19
C PHE A 668 -8.37 12.56 -2.25
N HIS A 669 -7.62 11.82 -3.05
CA HIS A 669 -7.96 10.44 -3.40
C HIS A 669 -6.74 9.57 -3.69
N CYS A 670 -6.95 8.25 -3.65
CA CYS A 670 -6.01 7.31 -4.25
C CYS A 670 -6.13 7.39 -5.78
N HIS A 671 -5.00 7.55 -6.48
CA HIS A 671 -4.96 7.70 -7.95
C HIS A 671 -4.68 6.38 -8.68
N ILE A 672 -4.87 5.24 -8.00
CA ILE A 672 -5.27 4.02 -8.71
C ILE A 672 -6.75 4.21 -9.08
N LEU A 673 -7.06 4.37 -10.37
CA LEU A 673 -8.39 4.70 -10.89
C LEU A 673 -9.49 3.81 -10.30
N TYR A 674 -9.23 2.51 -10.20
CA TYR A 674 -10.18 1.56 -9.64
C TYR A 674 -10.34 1.67 -8.11
N HIS A 675 -9.34 2.17 -7.36
CA HIS A 675 -9.47 2.49 -5.93
C HIS A 675 -10.27 3.79 -5.71
N MET A 676 -10.13 4.77 -6.62
CA MET A 676 -10.92 6.00 -6.63
C MET A 676 -12.41 5.67 -6.82
N MET A 677 -12.75 4.90 -7.84
CA MET A 677 -14.12 4.46 -8.12
C MET A 677 -14.66 3.51 -7.05
N ALA A 678 -13.81 2.70 -6.41
CA ALA A 678 -14.19 1.90 -5.23
C ALA A 678 -14.28 2.68 -3.91
N GLY A 679 -13.98 3.99 -3.93
CA GLY A 679 -14.35 4.94 -2.89
C GLY A 679 -13.26 5.48 -1.96
N MET A 680 -11.96 5.31 -2.26
CA MET A 680 -10.86 5.83 -1.42
C MET A 680 -10.62 7.35 -1.62
N ASN A 681 -11.66 8.14 -1.35
CA ASN A 681 -11.68 9.59 -1.62
C ASN A 681 -12.13 10.40 -0.40
N ARG A 682 -11.75 11.69 -0.41
CA ARG A 682 -12.16 12.76 0.50
C ARG A 682 -12.28 14.08 -0.29
N VAL A 683 -12.90 15.07 0.33
CA VAL A 683 -12.95 16.46 -0.16
C VAL A 683 -12.54 17.38 0.99
N PHE A 684 -11.64 18.31 0.72
CA PHE A 684 -11.34 19.45 1.59
C PHE A 684 -12.11 20.67 1.11
N ALA A 685 -13.02 21.18 1.94
CA ALA A 685 -13.77 22.41 1.68
C ALA A 685 -13.05 23.58 2.36
N VAL A 686 -12.27 24.35 1.59
CA VAL A 686 -11.44 25.45 2.07
C VAL A 686 -12.21 26.77 1.97
N GLY A 687 -12.48 27.39 3.12
CA GLY A 687 -13.32 28.59 3.22
C GLY A 687 -14.80 28.31 2.94
N ASP A 688 -15.54 29.33 2.49
CA ASP A 688 -16.90 29.16 1.97
C ASP A 688 -16.96 29.55 0.49
N TYR A 689 -16.17 28.86 -0.34
CA TYR A 689 -16.19 29.08 -1.78
C TYR A 689 -17.58 28.82 -2.36
N GLN A 690 -18.21 29.82 -2.96
CA GLN A 690 -19.51 29.70 -3.61
C GLN A 690 -19.31 29.49 -5.12
N ASN A 691 -19.25 28.23 -5.54
CA ASN A 691 -19.07 27.86 -6.95
C ASN A 691 -20.33 28.21 -7.78
N PRO A 692 -20.27 29.16 -8.73
CA PRO A 692 -21.45 29.57 -9.52
C PRO A 692 -21.92 28.47 -10.48
N GLU A 693 -21.06 27.53 -10.86
CA GLU A 693 -21.44 26.41 -11.73
C GLU A 693 -22.20 25.31 -10.96
N LEU A 694 -22.01 25.22 -9.64
CA LEU A 694 -22.62 24.19 -8.78
C LEU A 694 -23.40 24.81 -7.61
N PRO A 695 -24.45 25.63 -7.88
CA PRO A 695 -25.14 26.43 -6.86
C PRO A 695 -25.91 25.60 -5.83
N ASN A 696 -26.14 24.30 -6.09
CA ASN A 696 -26.65 23.36 -5.10
C ASN A 696 -25.52 22.39 -4.70
N LYS A 697 -24.67 22.84 -3.75
CA LYS A 697 -23.52 22.10 -3.21
C LYS A 697 -23.89 20.69 -2.75
N GLU A 698 -25.05 20.52 -2.10
CA GLU A 698 -25.51 19.22 -1.56
C GLU A 698 -25.87 18.23 -2.68
N LYS A 699 -26.66 18.66 -3.67
CA LYS A 699 -27.04 17.82 -4.83
C LYS A 699 -25.84 17.48 -5.70
N ALA A 700 -24.88 18.40 -5.84
CA ALA A 700 -23.64 18.18 -6.56
C ALA A 700 -22.79 17.11 -5.84
N TYR A 701 -22.53 17.29 -4.54
CA TYR A 701 -21.79 16.30 -3.75
C TYR A 701 -22.48 14.93 -3.72
N LYS A 702 -23.81 14.88 -3.63
CA LYS A 702 -24.62 13.64 -3.76
C LYS A 702 -24.61 13.03 -5.17
N ASN A 703 -24.14 13.71 -6.20
CA ASN A 703 -23.86 13.10 -7.51
C ASN A 703 -22.46 12.47 -7.50
N LEU A 704 -21.41 13.22 -7.12
CA LEU A 704 -20.04 12.71 -6.96
C LEU A 704 -19.99 11.44 -6.08
N GLN A 705 -20.75 11.41 -4.99
CA GLN A 705 -20.82 10.25 -4.10
C GLN A 705 -21.37 8.97 -4.75
N LYS A 706 -22.14 9.05 -5.85
CA LYS A 706 -22.72 7.87 -6.53
C LYS A 706 -21.67 7.06 -7.28
N GLU A 707 -20.74 7.74 -7.94
CA GLU A 707 -19.62 7.14 -8.67
C GLU A 707 -18.79 6.22 -7.75
N SER A 708 -18.74 6.54 -6.45
CA SER A 708 -18.06 5.75 -5.41
C SER A 708 -18.88 4.60 -4.78
N ASN A 709 -20.10 4.35 -5.25
CA ASN A 709 -21.07 3.44 -4.62
C ASN A 709 -22.11 2.91 -5.63
N GLU A 710 -21.67 2.60 -6.85
CA GLU A 710 -22.51 2.00 -7.88
C GLU A 710 -23.02 0.61 -7.49
N ILE A 711 -24.09 0.15 -8.15
CA ILE A 711 -24.60 -1.22 -7.99
C ILE A 711 -24.05 -2.08 -9.12
N HIS A 712 -23.17 -3.02 -8.77
CA HIS A 712 -22.61 -3.97 -9.70
C HIS A 712 -23.53 -5.19 -9.81
N VAL A 713 -23.96 -5.47 -11.05
CA VAL A 713 -24.79 -6.63 -11.41
C VAL A 713 -23.89 -7.81 -11.74
N MET A 714 -24.02 -8.93 -11.04
CA MET A 714 -23.25 -10.15 -11.27
C MET A 714 -24.20 -11.33 -11.43
N ALA A 715 -23.80 -12.32 -12.23
CA ALA A 715 -24.57 -13.55 -12.40
C ALA A 715 -23.63 -14.73 -12.66
N GLU A 716 -23.98 -15.90 -12.14
CA GLU A 716 -23.42 -17.18 -12.57
C GLU A 716 -24.54 -18.19 -12.72
N ASN A 717 -24.51 -19.00 -13.77
CA ASN A 717 -25.50 -20.05 -14.02
C ASN A 717 -24.79 -21.28 -14.62
N ASP A 718 -25.06 -22.45 -14.05
CA ASP A 718 -24.47 -23.73 -14.44
C ASP A 718 -25.49 -24.64 -15.12
N PHE A 719 -25.25 -24.91 -16.40
CA PHE A 719 -26.06 -25.83 -17.19
C PHE A 719 -25.50 -27.25 -17.03
N ALA A 720 -25.86 -27.89 -15.92
CA ALA A 720 -25.43 -29.25 -15.56
C ALA A 720 -26.39 -30.33 -16.10
N SER A 721 -25.96 -31.59 -16.05
CA SER A 721 -26.70 -32.77 -16.51
C SER A 721 -27.84 -33.22 -15.59
N ASN A 722 -27.83 -32.79 -14.33
CA ASN A 722 -28.79 -33.18 -13.28
C ASN A 722 -29.82 -32.07 -12.94
N GLY A 723 -29.47 -30.81 -13.22
CA GLY A 723 -30.32 -29.63 -13.04
C GLY A 723 -29.63 -28.36 -13.56
N ASN A 724 -30.24 -27.21 -13.28
CA ASN A 724 -29.67 -25.90 -13.51
C ASN A 724 -29.50 -25.15 -12.18
N ASP A 725 -28.25 -24.88 -11.83
CA ASP A 725 -27.87 -24.17 -10.60
C ASP A 725 -27.47 -22.73 -10.96
N GLY A 726 -27.58 -21.79 -10.02
CA GLY A 726 -27.04 -20.44 -10.27
C GLY A 726 -27.32 -19.42 -9.20
N GLN A 727 -26.76 -18.23 -9.43
CA GLN A 727 -26.85 -17.07 -8.56
C GLN A 727 -26.90 -15.77 -9.37
N PHE A 728 -27.64 -14.79 -8.87
CA PHE A 728 -27.71 -13.42 -9.34
C PHE A 728 -27.47 -12.48 -8.17
N MET A 729 -26.67 -11.44 -8.36
CA MET A 729 -26.26 -10.54 -7.27
C MET A 729 -26.29 -9.07 -7.72
N LEU A 730 -26.87 -8.23 -6.87
CA LEU A 730 -26.79 -6.78 -6.93
C LEU A 730 -26.06 -6.28 -5.68
N GLN A 731 -24.81 -5.85 -5.81
CA GLN A 731 -24.02 -5.38 -4.66
C GLN A 731 -23.34 -4.02 -4.90
N ASN A 732 -23.21 -3.24 -3.83
CA ASN A 732 -22.42 -2.00 -3.75
C ASN A 732 -21.46 -2.05 -2.56
N THR A 733 -20.88 -0.92 -2.13
CA THR A 733 -19.89 -0.87 -1.04
C THR A 733 -20.32 -1.65 0.22
N ARG A 734 -21.62 -1.62 0.59
CA ARG A 734 -22.11 -2.20 1.85
C ARG A 734 -23.35 -3.08 1.73
N TRP A 735 -24.17 -2.94 0.70
CA TRP A 735 -25.38 -3.75 0.51
C TRP A 735 -25.16 -4.86 -0.50
N ASN A 736 -25.88 -5.96 -0.31
CA ASN A 736 -25.97 -7.09 -1.24
C ASN A 736 -27.41 -7.60 -1.27
N LEU A 737 -27.97 -7.71 -2.48
CA LEU A 737 -29.17 -8.49 -2.78
C LEU A 737 -28.74 -9.66 -3.67
N GLY A 738 -28.63 -10.85 -3.08
CA GLY A 738 -28.34 -12.09 -3.78
C GLY A 738 -29.59 -12.96 -3.93
N THR A 739 -29.76 -13.60 -5.07
CA THR A 739 -30.77 -14.63 -5.32
C THR A 739 -30.06 -15.85 -5.89
N GLU A 740 -30.15 -16.99 -5.20
CA GLU A 740 -29.63 -18.28 -5.64
C GLU A 740 -30.80 -19.17 -6.09
N TRP A 741 -30.56 -20.11 -7.01
CA TRP A 741 -31.54 -21.11 -7.43
C TRP A 741 -30.90 -22.47 -7.73
N ARG A 742 -31.68 -23.53 -7.53
CA ARG A 742 -31.43 -24.89 -8.04
C ARG A 742 -32.70 -25.41 -8.69
N LEU A 743 -32.60 -25.83 -9.95
CA LEU A 743 -33.75 -26.19 -10.80
C LEU A 743 -33.51 -27.55 -11.43
N GLY A 744 -33.99 -28.62 -10.80
CA GLY A 744 -33.94 -29.95 -11.35
C GLY A 744 -34.86 -30.14 -12.56
N TYR A 745 -34.43 -30.89 -13.57
CA TYR A 745 -35.22 -31.10 -14.80
C TYR A 745 -36.47 -31.98 -14.60
N ASN A 746 -36.58 -32.68 -13.46
CA ASN A 746 -37.67 -33.59 -13.10
C ASN A 746 -38.32 -33.17 -11.77
N ASN A 747 -39.64 -33.37 -11.60
CA ASN A 747 -40.37 -33.05 -10.35
C ASN A 747 -39.74 -33.64 -9.06
N MET A 748 -39.08 -34.81 -9.18
CA MET A 748 -38.40 -35.49 -8.08
C MET A 748 -37.14 -34.74 -7.59
N HIS A 749 -36.47 -34.00 -8.48
CA HIS A 749 -35.31 -33.16 -8.13
C HIS A 749 -35.80 -31.78 -7.62
N GLY A 750 -36.90 -31.28 -8.19
CA GLY A 750 -37.62 -30.10 -7.72
C GLY A 750 -36.98 -28.76 -8.08
N TYR A 751 -37.46 -27.70 -7.43
CA TYR A 751 -37.08 -26.31 -7.65
C TYR A 751 -36.88 -25.61 -6.32
N GLU A 752 -35.85 -24.80 -6.19
CA GLU A 752 -35.50 -24.08 -4.96
C GLU A 752 -34.89 -22.73 -5.32
N THR A 753 -35.24 -21.67 -4.59
CA THR A 753 -34.61 -20.36 -4.70
C THR A 753 -34.60 -19.65 -3.36
N GLU A 754 -33.43 -19.08 -3.04
CA GLU A 754 -33.17 -18.37 -1.80
C GLU A 754 -32.73 -16.96 -2.14
N THR A 755 -33.45 -15.95 -1.65
CA THR A 755 -33.11 -14.53 -1.85
C THR A 755 -32.76 -13.87 -0.53
N HIS A 756 -31.60 -13.21 -0.49
CA HIS A 756 -31.00 -12.62 0.70
C HIS A 756 -30.71 -11.12 0.46
N LEU A 757 -31.32 -10.24 1.25
CA LEU A 757 -30.98 -8.82 1.31
C LEU A 757 -30.18 -8.54 2.59
N GLY A 758 -28.88 -8.33 2.44
CA GLY A 758 -27.94 -8.16 3.55
C GLY A 758 -27.12 -6.86 3.50
N ARG A 759 -26.58 -6.47 4.66
CA ARG A 759 -25.65 -5.34 4.80
C ARG A 759 -24.38 -5.75 5.53
N TYR A 760 -23.23 -5.54 4.89
CA TYR A 760 -21.91 -5.81 5.44
C TYR A 760 -21.49 -4.81 6.52
N ILE A 761 -20.83 -5.32 7.58
CA ILE A 761 -20.44 -4.56 8.77
C ILE A 761 -18.91 -4.64 9.00
N GLY A 762 -18.31 -3.50 9.35
CA GLY A 762 -16.90 -3.36 9.75
C GLY A 762 -15.89 -3.25 8.59
N LYS A 763 -14.61 -3.03 8.93
CA LYS A 763 -13.48 -2.87 7.98
C LYS A 763 -13.38 -4.04 7.01
N MET A 764 -13.25 -5.25 7.56
CA MET A 764 -13.00 -6.45 6.76
C MET A 764 -14.28 -7.03 6.13
N GLN A 765 -15.45 -6.47 6.45
CA GLN A 765 -16.76 -6.88 5.94
C GLN A 765 -17.07 -8.39 6.10
N TRP A 766 -16.48 -9.06 7.09
CA TRP A 766 -16.71 -10.49 7.34
C TRP A 766 -18.08 -10.82 7.95
N LEU A 767 -18.88 -9.83 8.34
CA LEU A 767 -20.21 -10.02 8.93
C LEU A 767 -21.28 -9.35 8.07
N MET A 768 -22.30 -10.10 7.67
CA MET A 768 -23.47 -9.61 6.95
C MET A 768 -24.76 -10.15 7.58
N PRO A 769 -25.44 -9.40 8.48
CA PRO A 769 -26.86 -9.65 8.76
C PRO A 769 -27.71 -9.47 7.50
N PHE A 770 -28.74 -10.30 7.36
CA PHE A 770 -29.67 -10.29 6.24
C PHE A 770 -31.11 -10.60 6.66
N ILE A 771 -32.06 -10.17 5.83
CA ILE A 771 -33.40 -10.75 5.73
C ILE A 771 -33.46 -11.62 4.48
N GLY A 772 -34.19 -12.73 4.55
CA GLY A 772 -34.25 -13.71 3.47
C GLY A 772 -35.65 -14.16 3.10
N PHE A 773 -35.74 -14.83 1.95
CA PHE A 773 -36.93 -15.50 1.45
C PHE A 773 -36.53 -16.80 0.76
N ASP A 774 -36.98 -17.92 1.32
CA ASP A 774 -36.95 -19.25 0.70
C ASP A 774 -38.27 -19.52 -0.04
N TRP A 775 -38.17 -19.94 -1.29
CA TRP A 775 -39.25 -20.62 -2.00
C TRP A 775 -38.73 -21.92 -2.62
N ARG A 776 -39.46 -23.01 -2.40
CA ARG A 776 -39.11 -24.31 -2.97
C ARG A 776 -40.30 -25.23 -3.18
N TYR A 777 -40.16 -26.11 -4.17
CA TYR A 777 -41.12 -27.12 -4.57
C TYR A 777 -40.40 -28.46 -4.84
N ARG A 778 -40.76 -29.52 -4.12
CA ARG A 778 -40.20 -30.88 -4.29
C ARG A 778 -41.32 -31.92 -4.10
N GLU A 779 -41.44 -32.88 -5.02
CA GLU A 779 -42.53 -33.87 -4.98
C GLU A 779 -42.13 -35.12 -4.18
N PHE A 780 -42.23 -35.04 -2.86
CA PHE A 780 -41.94 -36.18 -1.98
C PHE A 780 -42.99 -37.29 -2.05
N GLY A 781 -42.53 -38.54 -1.95
CA GLY A 781 -43.39 -39.69 -1.66
C GLY A 781 -44.08 -39.53 -0.30
N SER A 782 -45.35 -39.95 -0.21
CA SER A 782 -46.32 -39.57 0.82
C SER A 782 -46.03 -40.00 2.28
N HIS A 783 -44.85 -40.56 2.56
CA HIS A 783 -44.47 -41.16 3.84
C HIS A 783 -43.13 -40.68 4.39
N GLU A 784 -42.36 -39.87 3.66
CA GLU A 784 -41.06 -39.39 4.12
C GLU A 784 -41.17 -38.06 4.88
N ILE A 785 -40.60 -38.01 6.08
CA ILE A 785 -40.49 -36.80 6.90
C ILE A 785 -39.02 -36.57 7.15
N GLU A 786 -38.46 -35.59 6.42
CA GLU A 786 -37.11 -35.13 6.68
C GLU A 786 -37.05 -34.49 8.07
N LYS A 787 -35.92 -34.72 8.74
CA LYS A 787 -35.58 -34.08 10.00
C LYS A 787 -34.20 -33.49 9.88
N ASN A 788 -34.06 -32.22 10.19
CA ASN A 788 -32.75 -31.60 10.30
C ASN A 788 -31.98 -32.12 11.53
N MET A 789 -30.74 -31.67 11.71
CA MET A 789 -29.88 -32.07 12.83
C MET A 789 -30.43 -31.67 14.21
N PHE A 790 -31.35 -30.70 14.27
CA PHE A 790 -32.06 -30.30 15.48
C PHE A 790 -33.36 -31.11 15.72
N GLY A 791 -33.67 -32.07 14.82
CA GLY A 791 -34.87 -32.90 14.89
C GLY A 791 -36.15 -32.20 14.42
N GLN A 792 -36.07 -30.96 13.93
CA GLN A 792 -37.19 -30.22 13.38
C GLN A 792 -37.67 -30.91 12.10
N LYS A 793 -38.98 -31.10 11.97
CA LYS A 793 -39.58 -31.82 10.84
C LYS A 793 -39.78 -30.88 9.66
N ASN A 794 -39.27 -31.26 8.49
CA ASN A 794 -39.56 -30.59 7.23
C ASN A 794 -40.59 -31.45 6.46
N THR A 795 -41.73 -30.88 6.10
CA THR A 795 -42.96 -31.65 5.74
C THR A 795 -43.78 -31.06 4.59
N LYS A 796 -43.20 -30.16 3.80
CA LYS A 796 -43.94 -29.40 2.77
C LYS A 796 -43.32 -29.58 1.38
N ASN A 797 -44.08 -30.22 0.49
CA ASN A 797 -43.81 -30.28 -0.95
C ASN A 797 -43.78 -28.88 -1.61
N LYS A 798 -44.33 -27.85 -0.94
CA LYS A 798 -44.22 -26.44 -1.32
C LYS A 798 -43.97 -25.59 -0.08
N ARG A 799 -42.79 -24.98 0.03
CA ARG A 799 -42.43 -24.03 1.10
C ARG A 799 -42.27 -22.64 0.50
N ALA A 800 -42.67 -21.65 1.28
CA ALA A 800 -42.50 -20.23 1.00
C ALA A 800 -42.41 -19.55 2.37
N THR A 801 -41.22 -19.10 2.75
CA THR A 801 -40.93 -18.60 4.11
C THR A 801 -39.98 -17.43 4.09
N LEU A 802 -40.27 -16.43 4.93
CA LEU A 802 -39.30 -15.38 5.23
C LEU A 802 -38.31 -15.88 6.28
N SER A 803 -37.13 -15.27 6.31
CA SER A 803 -36.09 -15.56 7.29
C SER A 803 -35.35 -14.31 7.74
N ALA A 804 -34.61 -14.45 8.83
CA ALA A 804 -33.57 -13.51 9.24
C ALA A 804 -32.33 -14.30 9.65
N GLY A 805 -31.15 -13.78 9.32
CA GLY A 805 -29.91 -14.50 9.56
C GLY A 805 -28.66 -13.62 9.52
N ILE A 806 -27.52 -14.29 9.67
CA ILE A 806 -26.19 -13.72 9.47
C ILE A 806 -25.35 -14.63 8.57
N VAL A 807 -24.54 -14.04 7.70
CA VAL A 807 -23.36 -14.69 7.13
C VAL A 807 -22.13 -14.16 7.86
N TYR A 808 -21.23 -15.06 8.24
CA TYR A 808 -19.93 -14.71 8.83
C TYR A 808 -18.77 -15.51 8.23
N THR A 809 -17.78 -14.84 7.65
CA THR A 809 -16.60 -15.49 7.07
C THR A 809 -15.67 -16.00 8.18
N LEU A 810 -15.47 -17.32 8.23
CA LEU A 810 -14.57 -18.03 9.14
C LEU A 810 -13.13 -18.08 8.59
N PRO A 811 -12.14 -18.50 9.41
CA PRO A 811 -10.84 -18.96 8.90
C PRO A 811 -10.99 -19.95 7.74
N MET A 812 -10.00 -19.98 6.84
CA MET A 812 -10.02 -20.73 5.57
C MET A 812 -11.04 -20.20 4.54
N LEU A 813 -11.49 -18.94 4.68
CA LEU A 813 -12.45 -18.28 3.78
C LEU A 813 -13.77 -19.06 3.62
N VAL A 814 -14.18 -19.77 4.67
CA VAL A 814 -15.44 -20.52 4.70
C VAL A 814 -16.53 -19.61 5.25
N ASP A 815 -17.60 -19.38 4.49
CA ASP A 815 -18.74 -18.63 5.00
C ASP A 815 -19.63 -19.54 5.86
N PHE A 816 -19.95 -19.04 7.06
CA PHE A 816 -20.90 -19.62 7.98
C PHE A 816 -22.21 -18.82 7.94
N GLN A 817 -23.28 -19.45 7.45
CA GLN A 817 -24.63 -18.89 7.47
C GLN A 817 -25.40 -19.47 8.66
N ALA A 818 -26.06 -18.60 9.42
CA ALA A 818 -26.93 -18.97 10.52
C ALA A 818 -28.25 -18.23 10.38
N GLU A 819 -29.35 -18.97 10.29
CA GLU A 819 -30.61 -18.46 9.76
C GLU A 819 -31.81 -19.06 10.50
N VAL A 820 -32.83 -18.22 10.72
CA VAL A 820 -34.09 -18.60 11.38
C VAL A 820 -35.25 -18.22 10.48
N PHE A 821 -36.09 -19.20 10.15
CA PHE A 821 -37.27 -19.04 9.28
C PHE A 821 -38.54 -18.76 10.08
N THR A 822 -39.53 -18.14 9.45
CA THR A 822 -40.85 -17.84 10.07
C THR A 822 -41.67 -19.09 10.45
N ASP A 823 -41.30 -20.29 9.96
CA ASP A 823 -41.89 -21.56 10.42
C ASP A 823 -41.14 -22.19 11.62
N GLY A 824 -40.18 -21.46 12.20
CA GLY A 824 -39.40 -21.86 13.37
C GLY A 824 -38.23 -22.79 13.09
N ILE A 825 -38.01 -23.18 11.82
CA ILE A 825 -36.84 -23.94 11.41
C ILE A 825 -35.58 -23.08 11.57
N VAL A 826 -34.49 -23.69 12.04
CA VAL A 826 -33.16 -23.08 12.13
C VAL A 826 -32.22 -23.84 11.19
N ARG A 827 -31.56 -23.12 10.29
CA ARG A 827 -30.54 -23.66 9.38
C ARG A 827 -29.17 -23.07 9.75
N LEU A 828 -28.18 -23.92 9.93
CA LEU A 828 -26.77 -23.54 9.94
C LEU A 828 -26.09 -24.18 8.72
N GLN A 829 -25.22 -23.43 8.05
CA GLN A 829 -24.56 -23.86 6.82
C GLN A 829 -23.11 -23.40 6.79
N LEU A 830 -22.23 -24.24 6.24
CA LEU A 830 -20.84 -23.93 5.92
C LEU A 830 -20.65 -24.07 4.41
N ARG A 831 -20.05 -23.06 3.77
CA ARG A 831 -19.85 -23.04 2.32
C ARG A 831 -18.53 -22.39 1.92
N ARG A 832 -17.92 -22.88 0.84
CA ARG A 832 -16.84 -22.19 0.11
C ARG A 832 -16.79 -22.68 -1.34
N GLU A 833 -16.67 -21.78 -2.31
CA GLU A 833 -16.82 -22.10 -3.75
C GLU A 833 -15.56 -21.82 -4.60
N ASP A 834 -14.54 -21.18 -4.02
CA ASP A 834 -13.39 -20.59 -4.71
C ASP A 834 -12.06 -21.36 -4.54
N ILE A 835 -12.03 -22.53 -3.86
CA ILE A 835 -10.79 -23.13 -3.35
C ILE A 835 -9.78 -23.35 -4.50
N PRO A 836 -8.63 -22.65 -4.54
CA PRO A 836 -7.76 -22.67 -5.71
C PRO A 836 -6.90 -23.94 -5.71
N LEU A 837 -7.42 -25.03 -6.28
CA LEU A 837 -6.74 -26.33 -6.36
C LEU A 837 -5.57 -26.30 -7.34
N THR A 838 -5.78 -25.72 -8.53
CA THR A 838 -4.72 -25.43 -9.52
C THR A 838 -4.91 -24.02 -10.09
N LYS A 839 -4.04 -23.55 -11.00
CA LYS A 839 -4.20 -22.28 -11.73
C LYS A 839 -5.65 -22.02 -12.18
N ARG A 840 -6.29 -23.02 -12.80
CA ARG A 840 -7.65 -22.91 -13.39
C ARG A 840 -8.73 -23.77 -12.72
N LEU A 841 -8.37 -24.75 -11.89
CA LEU A 841 -9.34 -25.61 -11.20
C LEU A 841 -9.67 -25.03 -9.83
N ARG A 842 -10.95 -24.74 -9.59
CA ARG A 842 -11.52 -24.36 -8.30
C ARG A 842 -12.25 -25.56 -7.69
N GLY A 843 -12.21 -25.69 -6.38
CA GLY A 843 -12.99 -26.65 -5.61
C GLY A 843 -14.06 -25.94 -4.79
N ALA A 844 -15.24 -26.55 -4.71
CA ALA A 844 -16.37 -26.03 -3.95
C ALA A 844 -16.88 -27.08 -2.94
N PHE A 845 -17.41 -26.63 -1.82
CA PHE A 845 -18.24 -27.45 -0.94
C PHE A 845 -19.34 -26.61 -0.28
N SER A 846 -20.45 -27.27 0.03
CA SER A 846 -21.44 -26.78 0.99
C SER A 846 -21.92 -27.94 1.87
N VAL A 847 -22.33 -27.62 3.10
CA VAL A 847 -23.01 -28.56 4.00
C VAL A 847 -23.90 -27.78 4.97
N ASN A 848 -25.12 -28.25 5.21
CA ASN A 848 -26.04 -27.61 6.16
C ASN A 848 -26.66 -28.58 7.18
N THR A 849 -27.38 -28.02 8.15
CA THR A 849 -28.04 -28.79 9.21
C THR A 849 -29.26 -29.59 8.75
N ASP A 850 -29.81 -29.31 7.57
CA ASP A 850 -30.89 -30.12 6.99
C ASP A 850 -30.36 -31.46 6.44
N LYS A 851 -29.02 -31.57 6.36
CA LYS A 851 -28.17 -32.69 5.88
C LYS A 851 -27.92 -32.67 4.37
N GLU A 852 -28.28 -31.58 3.71
CA GLU A 852 -27.91 -31.31 2.32
C GLU A 852 -26.40 -31.04 2.26
N TYR A 853 -25.72 -31.52 1.22
CA TYR A 853 -24.30 -31.26 0.98
C TYR A 853 -23.92 -31.32 -0.50
N MET A 854 -23.01 -30.43 -0.90
CA MET A 854 -22.45 -30.38 -2.25
C MET A 854 -20.92 -30.49 -2.20
N LEU A 855 -20.33 -31.18 -3.18
CA LEU A 855 -18.90 -31.14 -3.50
C LEU A 855 -18.74 -30.85 -5.00
N GLY A 856 -18.03 -29.76 -5.35
CA GLY A 856 -17.92 -29.28 -6.73
C GLY A 856 -16.49 -29.03 -7.20
N LEU A 857 -16.31 -29.04 -8.51
CA LEU A 857 -15.08 -28.68 -9.23
C LEU A 857 -15.43 -27.80 -10.42
N LYS A 858 -14.80 -26.62 -10.53
CA LYS A 858 -15.03 -25.64 -11.62
C LYS A 858 -13.71 -25.34 -12.34
N TYR A 859 -13.60 -25.69 -13.62
CA TYR A 859 -12.41 -25.47 -14.46
C TYR A 859 -12.60 -24.24 -15.36
N ILE A 860 -11.91 -23.15 -15.02
CA ILE A 860 -12.01 -21.86 -15.71
C ILE A 860 -11.39 -21.94 -17.11
N MET A 861 -12.22 -21.86 -18.15
CA MET A 861 -11.78 -21.81 -19.56
C MET A 861 -11.50 -20.37 -19.99
N THR A 862 -12.46 -19.49 -19.76
CA THR A 862 -12.39 -18.04 -20.04
C THR A 862 -12.90 -17.25 -18.84
N ARG A 863 -12.80 -15.92 -18.86
CA ARG A 863 -13.36 -15.04 -17.81
C ARG A 863 -14.88 -15.19 -17.60
N ASN A 864 -15.61 -15.73 -18.58
CA ASN A 864 -17.07 -15.85 -18.57
C ASN A 864 -17.56 -17.31 -18.70
N THR A 865 -16.65 -18.30 -18.78
CA THR A 865 -17.02 -19.70 -19.04
C THR A 865 -16.12 -20.69 -18.30
N ALA A 866 -16.71 -21.70 -17.67
CA ALA A 866 -16.01 -22.80 -17.02
C ALA A 866 -16.73 -24.14 -17.29
N PHE A 867 -16.01 -25.25 -17.25
CA PHE A 867 -16.63 -26.57 -17.11
C PHE A 867 -16.83 -26.87 -15.63
N SER A 868 -17.99 -27.39 -15.25
CA SER A 868 -18.31 -27.83 -13.89
C SER A 868 -18.42 -29.34 -13.81
N THR A 869 -18.19 -29.87 -12.61
CA THR A 869 -18.82 -31.12 -12.17
C THR A 869 -19.03 -31.06 -10.67
N HIS A 870 -20.17 -31.56 -10.20
CA HIS A 870 -20.51 -31.60 -8.79
C HIS A 870 -21.21 -32.89 -8.40
N TYR A 871 -21.16 -33.22 -7.12
CA TYR A 871 -22.11 -34.09 -6.48
C TYR A 871 -22.92 -33.25 -5.49
N ASP A 872 -24.23 -33.20 -5.69
CA ASP A 872 -25.22 -32.66 -4.74
C ASP A 872 -25.96 -33.84 -4.09
N SER A 873 -26.34 -33.71 -2.82
CA SER A 873 -26.99 -34.79 -2.05
C SER A 873 -28.36 -35.20 -2.60
N ASP A 874 -29.03 -34.30 -3.31
CA ASP A 874 -30.44 -34.39 -3.68
C ASP A 874 -30.56 -34.63 -5.19
N MET A 875 -29.71 -33.96 -5.98
CA MET A 875 -29.65 -34.09 -7.45
C MET A 875 -28.53 -35.02 -7.95
N GLY A 876 -27.68 -35.56 -7.08
CA GLY A 876 -26.61 -36.48 -7.45
C GLY A 876 -25.49 -35.84 -8.28
N TRP A 877 -24.94 -36.60 -9.24
CA TRP A 877 -23.80 -36.17 -10.06
C TRP A 877 -24.21 -35.27 -11.23
N GLY A 878 -23.66 -34.07 -11.27
CA GLY A 878 -23.70 -33.12 -12.38
C GLY A 878 -22.38 -33.04 -13.14
N LEU A 879 -22.46 -32.90 -14.45
CA LEU A 879 -21.41 -32.42 -15.34
C LEU A 879 -22.01 -31.27 -16.17
N GLY A 880 -21.36 -30.11 -16.24
CA GLY A 880 -21.99 -28.91 -16.79
C GLY A 880 -21.07 -27.87 -17.41
N LEU A 881 -21.70 -26.82 -17.91
CA LEU A 881 -21.06 -25.61 -18.43
C LEU A 881 -21.56 -24.40 -17.66
N THR A 882 -20.66 -23.78 -16.90
CA THR A 882 -20.92 -22.58 -16.11
C THR A 882 -20.68 -21.33 -16.93
N LEU A 883 -21.64 -20.42 -16.94
CA LEU A 883 -21.54 -19.08 -17.53
C LEU A 883 -21.53 -18.03 -16.41
N SER A 884 -20.55 -17.13 -16.41
CA SER A 884 -20.38 -16.08 -15.38
C SER A 884 -20.29 -14.68 -16.04
N TYR A 885 -20.85 -13.64 -15.41
CA TYR A 885 -20.96 -12.28 -15.96
C TYR A 885 -20.11 -11.21 -15.24
#